data_AF-A0A0P1AYL5-F1
#
_entry.id   AF-A0A0P1AYL5-F1
#
_cell.length_a   1.000
_cell.length_b   1.000
_cell.length_c   1.000
_cell.angle_alpha   90.00
_cell.angle_beta   90.00
_cell.angle_gamma   90.00
#
_symmetry.space_group_name_H-M   'P 1'
#
loop_
_entity.id
_entity.type
_entity.pdbx_description
1 polymer ?
#
loop_
_entity_poly.entity_id
_entity_poly.type
_entity_poly.pdbx_seq_one_letter_code
_entity_poly.pdbx_strand_id
1 'polypeptide(L)'
;MLRARSIRTHPPSQSQRLIWNQASDLISWLRHGLSANSDAKTSISSEQQQPKTENTPVSVTRLAAKDKLRPKVPTDVTIPTFRRSLNLANCRSVYRAFGRFVLDSKHRLTSTHLMDAWQIISQCRPFIVSKKGPYQVRLATAEDVANKHLRILQIVPANIFAQLLTTHYERAMFIGSSTIDDLDTDIIVASETVVVGCLVEAFNYMNDHKHAVSFFEAYDRDRRLWLQEHQIREASYENTNNDESSDGHDLSLKDKLGQFETVTELSRGVYSSYLRSLAALKLSKKIVQFYENDEHQLKRICGTVSNLHVLLHACYNERNGKLARKAIDAIILGSPAAVIPLGCYELAIRANLRHRNRGTQELLAALDLANVLASNGGYKLKPDIWSALIKVSLNMDRPDIALEVFQSYPHHCIPETQYHFRQALRAACRLRDTTAPKMMHFRWLTHKKEYSNSETLLYERTVYQNTINVSNLDAKEVLHMDSLSFNSPAFDKEVQADLLNMMLWEMLKHSHAMSSIVQVLDLMEATCSKGSTAALRQSVVALLQHNVSQEGMSSRAAVEHSLSFWEKHSSVLRGQGFLVLLLLDECLEHKWDDDCEFLVDFLLDRHVAQLPIVTIVKIMGMNEARGRFEANARIGEKLLRKLSKANRRKLRDDFYERLLMSYFRLEQFDKVSNMYATNDLEKRYPHNEKLRTIVHDAAAH
;
A
#
# COMPACT_ATOMS: atom_id res chain seq x y z
N MET A 1 -27.17 22.43 41.06
CA MET A 1 -27.95 21.69 40.05
C MET A 1 -27.32 21.89 38.69
N LEU A 2 -27.02 20.78 38.02
CA LEU A 2 -26.19 20.64 36.82
C LEU A 2 -26.85 21.27 35.58
N ARG A 3 -26.16 22.19 34.88
CA ARG A 3 -26.50 22.56 33.50
C ARG A 3 -25.82 21.56 32.56
N ALA A 4 -26.65 20.85 31.81
CA ALA A 4 -26.28 19.84 30.84
C ALA A 4 -25.28 20.37 29.81
N ARG A 5 -24.18 19.63 29.63
CA ARG A 5 -23.26 19.77 28.52
C ARG A 5 -24.03 19.50 27.22
N SER A 6 -24.14 20.53 26.37
CA SER A 6 -24.48 20.35 24.97
C SER A 6 -23.43 19.44 24.34
N ILE A 7 -23.86 18.24 23.94
CA ILE A 7 -23.13 17.38 23.04
C ILE A 7 -23.07 18.14 21.71
N ARG A 8 -21.92 18.76 21.43
CA ARG A 8 -21.61 19.28 20.09
C ARG A 8 -21.57 18.09 19.15
N THR A 9 -22.67 17.86 18.44
CA THR A 9 -22.68 17.06 17.22
C THR A 9 -21.78 17.78 16.21
N HIS A 10 -20.66 17.14 15.85
CA HIS A 10 -19.82 17.64 14.76
C HIS A 10 -20.62 17.63 13.45
N PRO A 11 -20.62 18.72 12.66
CA PRO A 11 -21.17 18.68 11.32
C PRO A 11 -20.42 17.63 10.48
N PRO A 12 -21.04 17.06 9.42
CA PRO A 12 -20.36 16.12 8.55
C PRO A 12 -19.08 16.76 8.02
N SER A 13 -17.93 16.15 8.33
CA SER A 13 -16.63 16.68 7.95
C SER A 13 -16.53 16.75 6.42
N GLN A 14 -16.58 17.95 5.85
CA GLN A 14 -16.18 18.16 4.47
C GLN A 14 -14.73 17.72 4.31
N SER A 15 -14.40 17.06 3.18
CA SER A 15 -13.03 16.58 2.94
C SER A 15 -12.02 17.73 3.06
N GLN A 16 -10.86 17.47 3.66
CA GLN A 16 -9.80 18.48 3.88
C GLN A 16 -9.43 19.21 2.58
N ARG A 17 -9.49 18.50 1.45
CA ARG A 17 -9.23 19.05 0.13
C ARG A 17 -10.30 19.99 -0.37
N LEU A 18 -11.58 19.77 -0.05
CA LEU A 18 -12.62 20.74 -0.42
C LEU A 18 -12.42 22.07 0.32
N ILE A 19 -12.06 21.99 1.60
CA ILE A 19 -11.73 23.16 2.43
C ILE A 19 -10.51 23.90 1.85
N TRP A 20 -9.46 23.15 1.45
CA TRP A 20 -8.26 23.73 0.87
C TRP A 20 -8.40 24.16 -0.57
N ASN A 21 -9.25 23.56 -1.38
CA ASN A 21 -9.54 24.04 -2.73
C ASN A 21 -10.22 25.41 -2.63
N GLN A 22 -11.19 25.57 -1.73
CA GLN A 22 -11.82 26.87 -1.45
C GLN A 22 -10.82 27.89 -0.88
N ALA A 23 -9.92 27.48 0.02
CA ALA A 23 -8.89 28.36 0.55
C ALA A 23 -7.78 28.68 -0.47
N SER A 24 -7.45 27.74 -1.35
CA SER A 24 -6.54 27.90 -2.49
C SER A 24 -7.12 28.86 -3.50
N ASP A 25 -8.41 28.77 -3.79
CA ASP A 25 -9.12 29.70 -4.66
C ASP A 25 -9.16 31.09 -4.04
N LEU A 26 -9.32 31.19 -2.71
CA LEU A 26 -9.20 32.46 -2.00
C LEU A 26 -7.76 33.02 -2.04
N ILE A 27 -6.74 32.17 -1.86
CA ILE A 27 -5.32 32.56 -1.91
C ILE A 27 -4.91 32.91 -3.34
N SER A 28 -5.40 32.21 -4.36
CA SER A 28 -5.17 32.51 -5.77
C SER A 28 -5.88 33.80 -6.16
N TRP A 29 -7.08 34.06 -5.63
CA TRP A 29 -7.79 35.33 -5.77
C TRP A 29 -7.05 36.49 -5.07
N LEU A 30 -6.55 36.29 -3.86
CA LEU A 30 -5.70 37.26 -3.14
C LEU A 30 -4.36 37.50 -3.85
N ARG A 31 -3.79 36.46 -4.48
CA ARG A 31 -2.54 36.55 -5.24
C ARG A 31 -2.75 37.22 -6.61
N HIS A 32 -3.92 37.06 -7.23
CA HIS A 32 -4.32 37.82 -8.41
C HIS A 32 -4.68 39.27 -8.09
N GLY A 33 -5.09 39.58 -6.85
CA GLY A 33 -5.22 40.97 -6.37
C GLY A 33 -3.89 41.67 -6.03
N LEU A 34 -2.76 40.94 -5.98
CA LEU A 34 -1.47 41.46 -5.52
C LEU A 34 -0.30 41.24 -6.52
N SER A 35 -0.59 40.82 -7.76
CA SER A 35 0.43 40.55 -8.78
C SER A 35 0.29 41.46 -10.01
N ALA A 36 0.51 42.76 -9.81
CA ALA A 36 1.16 43.59 -10.82
C ALA A 36 2.59 43.83 -10.33
N ASN A 37 3.55 43.26 -11.05
CA ASN A 37 5.01 43.41 -10.89
C ASN A 37 5.67 42.55 -9.80
N SER A 38 6.15 41.37 -10.19
CA SER A 38 7.59 41.06 -10.10
C SER A 38 7.88 39.69 -10.72
N ASP A 39 8.44 39.73 -11.92
CA ASP A 39 9.17 38.61 -12.51
C ASP A 39 10.40 38.28 -11.66
N ALA A 40 10.50 37.05 -11.18
CA ALA A 40 11.76 36.50 -10.69
C ALA A 40 11.89 35.04 -11.12
N LYS A 41 12.75 34.84 -12.11
CA LYS A 41 13.15 33.56 -12.70
C LYS A 41 13.79 32.64 -11.66
N THR A 42 13.30 31.41 -11.61
CA THR A 42 13.91 30.27 -10.92
C THR A 42 15.08 29.76 -11.74
N SER A 43 16.30 29.76 -11.18
CA SER A 43 17.43 28.98 -11.72
C SER A 43 17.81 27.90 -10.72
N ILE A 44 17.57 26.66 -11.13
CA ILE A 44 18.08 25.42 -10.54
C ILE A 44 19.56 25.32 -10.93
N SER A 45 20.44 25.05 -9.97
CA SER A 45 21.69 24.32 -10.25
C SER A 45 22.02 23.40 -9.09
N SER A 46 22.13 22.13 -9.45
CA SER A 46 22.57 21.00 -8.67
C SER A 46 24.07 20.82 -8.87
N GLU A 47 24.84 20.69 -7.81
CA GLU A 47 26.14 20.01 -7.87
C GLU A 47 26.45 19.34 -6.53
N GLN A 48 26.39 18.01 -6.56
CA GLN A 48 26.91 17.12 -5.53
C GLN A 48 28.43 17.06 -5.67
N GLN A 49 29.17 17.38 -4.61
CA GLN A 49 30.53 16.86 -4.42
C GLN A 49 30.69 16.38 -2.97
N GLN A 50 30.78 15.06 -2.81
CA GLN A 50 31.28 14.42 -1.61
C GLN A 50 32.81 14.44 -1.63
N PRO A 51 33.50 14.86 -0.58
CA PRO A 51 34.88 14.44 -0.34
C PRO A 51 34.87 13.12 0.45
N LYS A 52 35.52 12.11 -0.12
CA LYS A 52 36.03 10.94 0.60
C LYS A 52 37.16 11.41 1.50
N THR A 53 37.07 11.12 2.80
CA THR A 53 38.25 11.08 3.66
C THR A 53 38.10 9.91 4.61
N GLU A 54 38.93 8.90 4.40
CA GLU A 54 39.28 7.90 5.40
C GLU A 54 39.88 8.62 6.60
N ASN A 55 39.37 8.34 7.80
CA ASN A 55 40.14 8.50 9.03
C ASN A 55 39.65 7.48 10.06
N THR A 56 40.62 6.75 10.57
CA THR A 56 40.60 5.69 11.57
C THR A 56 39.87 6.06 12.87
N PRO A 57 39.36 5.06 13.62
CA PRO A 57 38.43 5.27 14.71
C PRO A 57 39.17 5.70 15.97
N VAL A 58 39.13 6.98 16.31
CA VAL A 58 39.44 7.42 17.68
C VAL A 58 38.17 7.32 18.51
N SER A 59 38.26 6.63 19.64
CA SER A 59 37.17 6.25 20.53
C SER A 59 36.33 7.43 21.06
N VAL A 60 35.07 7.56 20.64
CA VAL A 60 34.15 8.66 21.04
C VAL A 60 33.05 8.19 22.02
N THR A 61 33.25 7.13 22.79
CA THR A 61 32.17 6.52 23.60
C THR A 61 32.12 6.92 25.08
N ARG A 62 32.88 7.91 25.57
CA ARG A 62 32.93 8.18 27.03
C ARG A 62 32.60 9.58 27.57
N LEU A 63 32.50 10.64 26.75
CA LEU A 63 32.29 12.00 27.30
C LEU A 63 30.83 12.44 27.45
N ALA A 64 29.88 11.91 26.68
CA ALA A 64 28.48 12.37 26.75
C ALA A 64 27.60 11.62 27.78
N ALA A 65 28.13 10.66 28.53
CA ALA A 65 27.32 9.75 29.36
C ALA A 65 27.25 10.14 30.86
N LYS A 66 28.02 11.13 31.33
CA LYS A 66 28.12 11.47 32.77
C LYS A 66 27.97 12.95 33.12
N ASP A 67 27.97 13.86 32.15
CA ASP A 67 27.91 15.29 32.45
C ASP A 67 26.47 15.77 32.60
N LYS A 68 26.17 16.33 33.76
CA LYS A 68 24.89 17.00 34.03
C LYS A 68 24.80 18.25 33.16
N LEU A 69 23.87 18.26 32.20
CA LEU A 69 23.62 19.40 31.31
C LEU A 69 22.78 20.48 31.97
N ARG A 70 21.91 20.18 32.95
CA ARG A 70 21.19 21.26 33.63
C ARG A 70 22.16 22.14 34.44
N PRO A 71 22.28 23.45 34.13
CA PRO A 71 23.14 24.36 34.87
C PRO A 71 22.73 24.43 36.34
N LYS A 72 23.73 24.50 37.22
CA LYS A 72 23.54 24.81 38.64
C LYS A 72 24.03 26.22 38.87
N VAL A 73 23.20 27.06 39.48
CA VAL A 73 23.64 28.41 39.86
C VAL A 73 24.66 28.26 41.00
N PRO A 74 25.92 28.70 40.82
CA PRO A 74 26.89 28.75 41.90
C PRO A 74 26.44 29.72 43.00
N THR A 75 26.79 29.44 44.26
CA THR A 75 26.36 30.25 45.42
C THR A 75 26.85 31.70 45.39
N ASP A 76 27.92 31.96 44.62
CA ASP A 76 28.57 33.25 44.43
C ASP A 76 27.99 34.07 43.25
N VAL A 77 27.02 33.53 42.50
CA VAL A 77 26.47 34.22 41.31
C VAL A 77 25.17 34.94 41.64
N THR A 78 25.15 36.26 41.43
CA THR A 78 23.94 37.08 41.52
C THR A 78 23.09 36.90 40.25
N ILE A 79 21.81 36.59 40.44
CA ILE A 79 20.85 36.48 39.34
C ILE A 79 20.22 37.86 39.13
N PRO A 80 20.29 38.44 37.91
CA PRO A 80 19.77 39.77 37.63
C PRO A 80 18.26 39.88 37.88
N THR A 81 17.83 41.00 38.47
CA THR A 81 16.41 41.25 38.76
C THR A 81 15.67 41.75 37.51
N PHE A 82 14.46 41.25 37.28
CA PHE A 82 13.69 41.58 36.07
C PHE A 82 13.31 43.07 36.00
N ARG A 83 13.73 43.74 34.92
CA ARG A 83 13.41 45.16 34.69
C ARG A 83 12.11 45.32 33.90
N ARG A 84 11.05 45.80 34.55
CA ARG A 84 9.69 45.93 33.97
C ARG A 84 9.56 47.03 32.90
N SER A 85 10.31 48.12 33.00
CA SER A 85 10.23 49.28 32.08
C SER A 85 11.46 49.35 31.15
N LEU A 86 11.24 49.08 29.86
CA LEU A 86 12.27 49.15 28.83
C LEU A 86 11.76 49.93 27.61
N ASN A 87 12.63 50.77 27.05
CA ASN A 87 12.36 51.45 25.79
C ASN A 87 12.29 50.44 24.63
N LEU A 88 11.36 50.65 23.68
CA LEU A 88 11.17 49.82 22.47
C LEU A 88 12.48 49.58 21.67
N ALA A 89 13.37 50.57 21.65
CA ALA A 89 14.68 50.47 21.00
C ALA A 89 15.61 49.45 21.70
N ASN A 90 15.59 49.39 23.03
CA ASN A 90 16.37 48.43 23.81
C ASN A 90 15.83 47.01 23.62
N CYS A 91 14.51 46.82 23.63
CA CYS A 91 13.89 45.54 23.33
C CYS A 91 14.31 45.03 21.93
N ARG A 92 14.20 45.85 20.88
CA ARG A 92 14.64 45.49 19.52
C ARG A 92 16.14 45.17 19.45
N SER A 93 16.98 45.90 20.19
CA SER A 93 18.41 45.63 20.27
C SER A 93 18.71 44.27 20.90
N VAL A 94 17.96 43.85 21.91
CA VAL A 94 18.13 42.55 22.59
C VAL A 94 17.69 41.40 21.68
N TYR A 95 16.53 41.51 21.03
CA TYR A 95 16.10 40.52 20.03
C TYR A 95 17.12 40.37 18.90
N ARG A 96 17.75 41.46 18.45
CA ARG A 96 18.83 41.40 17.45
C ARG A 96 20.10 40.74 18.00
N ALA A 97 20.48 40.99 19.24
CA ALA A 97 21.67 40.39 19.86
C ALA A 97 21.49 38.87 20.05
N PHE A 98 20.34 38.46 20.58
CA PHE A 98 20.00 37.05 20.73
C PHE A 98 19.82 36.36 19.37
N GLY A 99 19.13 37.00 18.42
CA GLY A 99 18.98 36.49 17.07
C GLY A 99 20.32 36.29 16.35
N ARG A 100 21.31 37.17 16.59
CA ARG A 100 22.69 36.97 16.11
C ARG A 100 23.35 35.77 16.75
N PHE A 101 23.24 35.60 18.07
CA PHE A 101 23.75 34.40 18.74
C PHE A 101 23.18 33.10 18.15
N VAL A 102 21.87 33.07 17.86
CA VAL A 102 21.20 31.92 17.22
C VAL A 102 21.64 31.69 15.77
N LEU A 103 21.87 32.76 15.01
CA LEU A 103 22.34 32.66 13.62
C LEU A 103 23.80 32.23 13.54
N ASP A 104 24.66 32.83 14.38
CA ASP A 104 26.07 32.49 14.46
C ASP A 104 26.25 31.04 14.91
N SER A 105 25.40 30.54 15.82
CA SER A 105 25.45 29.14 16.25
C SER A 105 25.04 28.14 15.16
N LYS A 106 24.18 28.53 14.23
CA LYS A 106 23.72 27.67 13.12
C LYS A 106 24.67 27.66 11.92
N HIS A 107 25.35 28.76 11.63
CA HIS A 107 26.02 28.95 10.33
C HIS A 107 27.55 29.05 10.37
N ARG A 108 28.17 29.19 11.55
CA ARG A 108 29.60 29.53 11.65
C ARG A 108 30.44 28.57 12.49
N LEU A 109 29.87 27.49 13.00
CA LEU A 109 30.50 26.64 14.01
C LEU A 109 30.77 25.22 13.56
N THR A 110 31.76 24.62 14.20
CA THR A 110 31.95 23.18 14.28
C THR A 110 31.34 22.66 15.58
N SER A 111 31.07 21.36 15.64
CA SER A 111 30.50 20.73 16.84
C SER A 111 31.37 20.93 18.10
N THR A 112 32.70 21.03 17.95
CA THR A 112 33.62 21.31 19.05
C THR A 112 33.42 22.71 19.63
N HIS A 113 33.33 23.74 18.78
CA HIS A 113 33.09 25.12 19.23
C HIS A 113 31.75 25.29 19.96
N LEU A 114 30.71 24.54 19.56
CA LEU A 114 29.43 24.53 20.26
C LEU A 114 29.53 23.92 21.67
N MET A 115 30.28 22.83 21.81
CA MET A 115 30.48 22.18 23.11
C MET A 115 31.34 23.04 24.05
N ASP A 116 32.40 23.66 23.53
CA ASP A 116 33.23 24.59 24.30
C ASP A 116 32.42 25.83 24.73
N ALA A 117 31.58 26.36 23.84
CA ALA A 117 30.65 27.42 24.18
C ALA A 117 29.68 27.01 25.29
N TRP A 118 29.14 25.78 25.24
CA TRP A 118 28.25 25.28 26.27
C TRP A 118 28.92 25.19 27.64
N GLN A 119 30.17 24.73 27.74
CA GLN A 119 30.90 24.63 29.01
C GLN A 119 31.05 25.96 29.74
N ILE A 120 31.14 27.07 29.00
CA ILE A 120 31.22 28.42 29.55
C ILE A 120 29.82 28.91 29.93
N ILE A 121 28.87 28.72 29.03
CA ILE A 121 27.47 29.16 29.19
C ILE A 121 26.77 28.45 30.36
N SER A 122 27.06 27.16 30.59
CA SER A 122 26.45 26.36 31.65
C SER A 122 26.90 26.74 33.06
N GLN A 123 27.84 27.69 33.20
CA GLN A 123 28.28 28.22 34.50
C GLN A 123 27.32 29.26 35.09
N CYS A 124 26.25 29.63 34.35
CA CYS A 124 25.28 30.68 34.74
C CYS A 124 25.90 32.06 35.00
N ARG A 125 27.17 32.28 34.62
CA ARG A 125 27.89 33.55 34.77
C ARG A 125 27.68 34.43 33.53
N PRO A 126 27.75 35.77 33.66
CA PRO A 126 27.66 36.67 32.52
C PRO A 126 28.78 36.39 31.48
N PHE A 127 28.42 36.32 30.20
CA PHE A 127 29.31 35.99 29.10
C PHE A 127 29.05 36.87 27.87
N ILE A 128 30.01 36.87 26.93
CA ILE A 128 29.97 37.64 25.69
C ILE A 128 30.30 36.75 24.51
N VAL A 129 29.65 37.04 23.39
CA VAL A 129 29.90 36.41 22.08
C VAL A 129 30.76 37.35 21.25
N SER A 130 31.94 36.91 20.82
CA SER A 130 32.84 37.74 20.02
C SER A 130 32.18 38.19 18.71
N LYS A 131 32.30 39.49 18.38
CA LYS A 131 31.78 40.08 17.13
C LYS A 131 32.77 39.98 15.95
N LYS A 132 34.04 39.70 16.21
CA LYS A 132 35.12 39.70 15.20
C LYS A 132 35.97 38.43 15.37
N GLY A 133 36.25 37.73 14.27
CA GLY A 133 37.06 36.50 14.26
C GLY A 133 36.22 35.21 14.34
N PRO A 134 36.88 34.04 14.59
CA PRO A 134 36.16 32.79 14.83
C PRO A 134 35.26 32.95 16.04
N TYR A 135 34.08 32.33 15.99
CA TYR A 135 33.13 32.42 17.09
C TYR A 135 33.74 31.88 18.37
N GLN A 136 33.75 32.73 19.39
CA GLN A 136 34.25 32.39 20.71
C GLN A 136 33.30 32.99 21.74
N VAL A 137 32.90 32.14 22.69
CA VAL A 137 32.20 32.56 23.90
C VAL A 137 33.24 32.67 25.00
N ARG A 138 33.21 33.76 25.78
CA ARG A 138 34.05 33.92 26.97
C ARG A 138 33.26 34.61 28.07
N LEU A 139 33.68 34.40 29.32
CA LEU A 139 33.11 35.12 30.45
C LEU A 139 33.34 36.64 30.29
N ALA A 140 32.36 37.42 30.76
CA ALA A 140 32.44 38.87 30.76
C ALA A 140 33.47 39.32 31.80
N THR A 141 34.24 40.35 31.46
CA THR A 141 35.21 41.01 32.33
C THR A 141 34.75 42.42 32.69
N ALA A 142 35.34 43.03 33.72
CA ALA A 142 35.01 44.41 34.13
C ALA A 142 35.18 45.45 33.00
N GLU A 143 36.11 45.21 32.07
CA GLU A 143 36.32 46.08 30.90
C GLU A 143 35.14 46.03 29.91
N ASP A 144 34.45 44.88 29.84
CA ASP A 144 33.31 44.71 28.95
C ASP A 144 32.05 45.42 29.47
N VAL A 145 31.92 45.52 30.79
CA VAL A 145 30.85 46.26 31.48
C VAL A 145 30.93 47.75 31.14
N ALA A 146 32.15 48.30 31.02
CA ALA A 146 32.39 49.67 30.60
C ALA A 146 32.06 49.93 29.11
N ASN A 147 32.09 48.90 28.26
CA ASN A 147 31.84 49.03 26.83
C ASN A 147 30.35 48.89 26.48
N LYS A 148 29.65 50.02 26.41
CA LYS A 148 28.21 50.12 26.07
C LYS A 148 27.80 49.47 24.72
N HIS A 149 28.75 49.14 23.85
CA HIS A 149 28.47 48.50 22.56
C HIS A 149 28.41 46.96 22.63
N LEU A 150 28.92 46.34 23.71
CA LEU A 150 28.85 44.90 23.93
C LEU A 150 27.61 44.57 24.76
N ARG A 151 26.88 43.52 24.34
CA ARG A 151 25.71 43.03 25.07
C ARG A 151 26.13 41.81 25.86
N ILE A 152 25.98 41.87 27.16
CA ILE A 152 26.30 40.79 28.10
C ILE A 152 25.08 39.87 28.20
N LEU A 153 25.32 38.57 28.10
CA LEU A 153 24.31 37.51 28.16
C LEU A 153 24.53 36.67 29.42
N GLN A 154 23.46 36.16 30.00
CA GLN A 154 23.52 35.21 31.12
C GLN A 154 22.41 34.17 30.96
N ILE A 155 22.71 32.92 31.29
CA ILE A 155 21.71 31.84 31.33
C ILE A 155 21.29 31.60 32.77
N VAL A 156 19.99 31.34 32.95
CA VAL A 156 19.41 30.93 34.21
C VAL A 156 18.64 29.60 34.02
N PRO A 157 18.69 28.68 35.00
CA PRO A 157 17.87 27.47 34.96
C PRO A 157 16.38 27.80 34.81
N ALA A 158 15.65 27.02 34.01
CA ALA A 158 14.29 27.35 33.58
C ALA A 158 13.31 27.50 34.75
N ASN A 159 13.48 26.72 35.81
CA ASN A 159 12.65 26.82 37.02
C ASN A 159 12.86 28.16 37.76
N ILE A 160 14.12 28.61 37.91
CA ILE A 160 14.44 29.90 38.53
C ILE A 160 13.96 31.03 37.62
N PHE A 161 14.16 30.87 36.31
CA PHE A 161 13.71 31.82 35.30
C PHE A 161 12.18 32.02 35.35
N ALA A 162 11.39 30.97 35.54
CA ALA A 162 9.93 31.09 35.72
C ALA A 162 9.52 31.74 37.04
N GLN A 163 10.23 31.48 38.14
CA GLN A 163 10.00 32.17 39.42
C GLN A 163 10.26 33.68 39.32
N LEU A 164 11.22 34.11 38.50
CA LEU A 164 11.53 35.52 38.27
C LEU A 164 10.48 36.25 37.43
N LEU A 165 9.67 35.50 36.66
CA LEU A 165 8.70 36.03 35.70
C LEU A 165 7.25 35.71 36.10
N THR A 166 6.94 35.59 37.40
CA THR A 166 5.64 35.18 37.99
C THR A 166 4.35 35.76 37.37
N THR A 167 4.43 36.79 36.53
CA THR A 167 3.30 37.39 35.79
C THR A 167 3.36 37.24 34.25
N HIS A 168 4.46 36.76 33.65
CA HIS A 168 4.75 36.79 32.20
C HIS A 168 5.42 35.50 31.68
N TYR A 169 4.73 34.36 31.79
CA TYR A 169 5.23 33.01 31.45
C TYR A 169 5.61 32.79 29.97
N GLU A 170 5.29 33.70 29.05
CA GLU A 170 5.55 33.53 27.61
C GLU A 170 6.92 34.07 27.14
N ARG A 171 7.71 34.70 28.03
CA ARG A 171 8.97 35.33 27.62
C ARG A 171 10.12 34.31 27.62
N ALA A 172 10.79 34.16 26.48
CA ALA A 172 11.98 33.32 26.34
C ALA A 172 13.26 33.96 26.94
N MET A 173 13.24 35.27 27.17
CA MET A 173 14.36 36.06 27.68
C MET A 173 13.86 37.38 28.29
N PHE A 174 14.66 38.01 29.15
CA PHE A 174 14.40 39.34 29.69
C PHE A 174 15.69 40.15 29.88
N ILE A 175 15.57 41.45 30.15
CA ILE A 175 16.71 42.28 30.58
C ILE A 175 16.66 42.41 32.09
N GLY A 176 17.72 41.97 32.74
CA GLY A 176 17.90 42.15 34.16
C GLY A 176 18.90 43.25 34.48
N SER A 177 18.67 43.93 35.59
CA SER A 177 19.68 44.79 36.22
C SER A 177 20.54 43.95 37.16
N SER A 178 21.86 44.05 37.03
CA SER A 178 22.81 43.49 38.00
C SER A 178 23.86 44.55 38.33
N THR A 179 24.24 44.59 39.60
CA THR A 179 25.38 45.36 40.11
C THR A 179 26.61 44.45 40.04
N ILE A 180 27.39 44.58 38.96
CA ILE A 180 28.72 43.97 38.86
C ILE A 180 29.72 45.07 39.22
N ASP A 181 30.51 44.88 40.28
CA ASP A 181 31.53 45.84 40.75
C ASP A 181 31.03 47.30 40.82
N ASP A 182 29.90 47.54 41.51
CA ASP A 182 29.26 48.85 41.72
C ASP A 182 28.74 49.58 40.46
N LEU A 183 28.69 48.91 39.30
CA LEU A 183 28.15 49.45 38.04
C LEU A 183 26.83 48.77 37.65
N ASP A 184 25.76 49.56 37.55
CA ASP A 184 24.46 49.11 37.01
C ASP A 184 24.60 48.75 35.52
N THR A 185 24.51 47.47 35.21
CA THR A 185 24.53 46.98 33.82
C THR A 185 23.29 46.19 33.43
N ASP A 186 22.83 46.44 32.20
CA ASP A 186 21.75 45.70 31.58
C ASP A 186 22.29 44.36 31.03
N ILE A 187 21.91 43.27 31.70
CA ILE A 187 22.26 41.90 31.30
C ILE A 187 21.07 41.26 30.61
N ILE A 188 21.31 40.60 29.48
CA ILE A 188 20.28 39.83 28.78
C ILE A 188 20.24 38.43 29.41
N VAL A 189 19.15 38.13 30.10
CA VAL A 189 18.94 36.83 30.74
C VAL A 189 18.08 35.95 29.84
N ALA A 190 18.58 34.77 29.50
CA ALA A 190 17.87 33.76 28.72
C ALA A 190 17.61 32.50 29.56
N SER A 191 16.48 31.83 29.30
CA SER A 191 16.20 30.52 29.88
C SER A 191 17.13 29.45 29.30
N GLU A 192 17.58 28.52 30.14
CA GLU A 192 18.38 27.35 29.71
C GLU A 192 17.71 26.59 28.54
N THR A 193 16.38 26.44 28.57
CA THR A 193 15.62 25.65 27.58
C THR A 193 15.77 26.21 26.16
N VAL A 194 15.86 27.53 26.05
CA VAL A 194 15.99 28.21 24.77
C VAL A 194 17.37 27.98 24.19
N VAL A 195 18.42 28.09 25.00
CA VAL A 195 19.80 27.93 24.53
C VAL A 195 20.13 26.47 24.25
N VAL A 196 19.73 25.54 25.11
CA VAL A 196 19.79 24.09 24.84
C VAL A 196 19.07 23.77 23.53
N GLY A 197 17.88 24.33 23.32
CA GLY A 197 17.12 24.19 22.08
C GLY A 197 17.89 24.69 20.85
N CYS A 198 18.52 25.85 20.95
CA CYS A 198 19.33 26.41 19.86
C CYS A 198 20.53 25.50 19.51
N LEU A 199 21.19 24.92 20.51
CA LEU A 199 22.31 24.00 20.31
C LEU A 199 21.86 22.71 19.60
N VAL A 200 20.75 22.09 20.04
CA VAL A 200 20.20 20.88 19.39
C VAL A 200 19.83 21.17 17.93
N GLU A 201 19.17 22.31 17.67
CA GLU A 201 18.84 22.72 16.30
C GLU A 201 20.09 22.98 15.45
N ALA A 202 21.14 23.58 16.02
CA ALA A 202 22.41 23.84 15.34
C ALA A 202 23.12 22.53 14.97
N PHE A 203 23.26 21.57 15.91
CA PHE A 203 23.82 20.24 15.61
C PHE A 203 23.04 19.53 14.50
N ASN A 204 21.71 19.58 14.54
CA ASN A 204 20.88 19.01 13.48
C ASN A 204 21.10 19.70 12.12
N TYR A 205 21.23 21.03 12.09
CA TYR A 205 21.48 21.80 10.86
C TYR A 205 22.85 21.49 10.24
N MET A 206 23.87 21.23 11.07
CA MET A 206 25.20 20.82 10.64
C MET A 206 25.31 19.35 10.22
N ASN A 207 24.20 18.61 10.19
CA ASN A 207 24.15 17.15 9.99
C ASN A 207 24.92 16.34 11.05
N ASP A 208 25.23 16.94 12.21
CA ASP A 208 25.81 16.22 13.34
C ASP A 208 24.70 15.62 14.22
N HIS A 209 24.03 14.63 13.63
CA HIS A 209 22.87 14.00 14.25
C HIS A 209 23.23 13.25 15.55
N LYS A 210 24.47 12.79 15.70
CA LYS A 210 24.92 12.10 16.92
C LYS A 210 24.93 13.05 18.11
N HIS A 211 25.55 14.23 17.95
CA HIS A 211 25.58 15.23 19.01
C HIS A 211 24.19 15.82 19.28
N ALA A 212 23.38 16.07 18.24
CA ALA A 212 22.00 16.52 18.42
C ALA A 212 21.17 15.56 19.31
N VAL A 213 21.28 14.26 19.06
CA VAL A 213 20.58 13.22 19.83
C VAL A 213 21.14 13.09 21.24
N SER A 214 22.46 13.00 21.40
CA SER A 214 23.06 12.82 22.74
C SER A 214 22.80 14.03 23.64
N PHE A 215 22.89 15.24 23.09
CA PHE A 215 22.68 16.48 23.84
C PHE A 215 21.22 16.64 24.27
N PHE A 216 20.28 16.32 23.38
CA PHE A 216 18.85 16.29 23.71
C PHE A 216 18.55 15.25 24.80
N GLU A 217 19.01 14.00 24.61
CA GLU A 217 18.72 12.89 25.56
C GLU A 217 19.35 13.13 26.93
N ALA A 218 20.53 13.73 27.00
CA ALA A 218 21.17 14.07 28.27
C ALA A 218 20.40 15.17 29.01
N TYR A 219 19.95 16.22 28.31
CA TYR A 219 19.15 17.28 28.94
C TYR A 219 17.79 16.76 29.42
N ASP A 220 17.08 15.99 28.60
CA ASP A 220 15.77 15.46 28.97
C ASP A 220 15.88 14.47 30.15
N ARG A 221 16.95 13.68 30.22
CA ARG A 221 17.25 12.82 31.38
C ARG A 221 17.43 13.64 32.65
N ASP A 222 18.27 14.67 32.63
CA ASP A 222 18.53 15.51 33.80
C ASP A 222 17.30 16.28 34.23
N ARG A 223 16.48 16.75 33.28
CA ARG A 223 15.18 17.35 33.54
C ARG A 223 14.27 16.39 34.28
N ARG A 224 14.11 15.14 33.81
CA ARG A 224 13.24 14.14 34.44
C ARG A 224 13.73 13.79 35.86
N LEU A 225 15.03 13.60 36.04
CA LEU A 225 15.62 13.33 37.37
C LEU A 225 15.36 14.50 38.32
N TRP A 226 15.54 15.73 37.87
CA TRP A 226 15.25 16.90 38.68
C TRP A 226 13.77 17.02 39.04
N LEU A 227 12.85 16.76 38.10
CA LEU A 227 11.41 16.78 38.36
C LEU A 227 11.05 15.72 39.42
N GLN A 228 11.63 14.51 39.34
CA GLN A 228 11.43 13.47 40.35
C GLN A 228 12.00 13.86 41.73
N GLU A 229 13.22 14.41 41.78
CA GLU A 229 13.80 14.91 43.04
C GLU A 229 12.93 16.02 43.64
N HIS A 230 12.37 16.92 42.81
CA HIS A 230 11.49 18.00 43.26
C HIS A 230 10.19 17.44 43.83
N GLN A 231 9.55 16.49 43.13
CA GLN A 231 8.36 15.79 43.63
C GLN A 231 8.59 15.16 44.99
N ILE A 232 9.73 14.49 45.19
CA ILE A 232 10.08 13.85 46.46
C ILE A 232 10.32 14.89 47.55
N ARG A 233 11.05 15.99 47.24
CA ARG A 233 11.30 17.06 48.22
C ARG A 233 10.01 17.74 48.65
N GLU A 234 9.14 18.13 47.72
CA GLU A 234 7.86 18.76 48.05
C GLU A 234 6.94 17.83 48.84
N ALA A 235 6.86 16.54 48.47
CA ALA A 235 6.11 15.55 49.24
C ALA A 235 6.67 15.34 50.66
N SER A 236 7.98 15.53 50.86
CA SER A 236 8.58 15.48 52.21
C SER A 236 8.28 16.72 53.06
N TYR A 237 8.15 17.90 52.44
CA TYR A 237 7.79 19.14 53.14
C TYR A 237 6.31 19.18 53.58
N GLU A 238 5.39 18.59 52.79
CA GLU A 238 3.98 18.46 53.19
C GLU A 238 3.78 17.50 54.37
N ASN A 239 4.57 16.44 54.48
CA ASN A 239 4.48 15.51 55.62
C ASN A 239 5.00 16.11 56.94
N THR A 240 5.75 17.21 56.88
CA THR A 240 6.29 17.90 58.08
C THR A 240 5.48 19.12 58.51
N ASN A 241 4.67 19.71 57.63
CA ASN A 241 3.92 20.95 57.91
C ASN A 241 2.40 20.69 57.93
N ASN A 242 1.96 19.72 58.73
CA ASN A 242 0.53 19.49 58.98
C ASN A 242 -0.06 20.36 60.11
N ASP A 243 0.71 21.31 60.66
CA ASP A 243 0.20 22.26 61.65
C ASP A 243 0.41 23.71 61.19
N GLU A 244 -0.72 24.43 61.15
CA GLU A 244 -0.92 25.88 61.12
C GLU A 244 -0.85 26.64 59.77
N SER A 245 -2.03 26.71 59.14
CA SER A 245 -2.68 27.86 58.50
C SER A 245 -1.83 28.97 57.84
N SER A 246 -2.04 29.18 56.54
CA SER A 246 -2.07 30.52 55.96
C SER A 246 -2.98 30.58 54.74
N ASP A 247 -4.04 31.38 54.85
CA ASP A 247 -4.87 31.84 53.73
C ASP A 247 -4.02 32.66 52.75
N GLY A 248 -3.81 32.13 51.55
CA GLY A 248 -3.15 32.87 50.47
C GLY A 248 -2.91 32.03 49.22
N HIS A 249 -3.92 31.88 48.36
CA HIS A 249 -3.82 31.41 46.96
C HIS A 249 -2.73 30.37 46.65
N ASP A 250 -2.62 29.32 47.46
CA ASP A 250 -1.61 28.30 47.20
C ASP A 250 -2.13 27.32 46.15
N LEU A 251 -1.60 27.47 44.93
CA LEU A 251 -1.80 26.53 43.84
C LEU A 251 -1.51 25.10 44.35
N SER A 252 -2.43 24.17 44.10
CA SER A 252 -2.25 22.76 44.46
C SER A 252 -0.87 22.26 43.98
N LEU A 253 -0.19 21.39 44.73
CA LEU A 253 1.11 20.83 44.32
C LEU A 253 1.11 20.28 42.89
N LYS A 254 -0.02 19.73 42.45
CA LYS A 254 -0.19 19.23 41.07
C LYS A 254 -0.11 20.37 40.04
N ASP A 255 -0.62 21.55 40.37
CA ASP A 255 -0.59 22.73 39.51
C ASP A 255 0.80 23.37 39.47
N LYS A 256 1.51 23.45 40.62
CA LYS A 256 2.91 23.93 40.68
C LYS A 256 3.86 23.01 39.92
N LEU A 257 3.69 21.70 40.08
CA LEU A 257 4.45 20.71 39.33
C LEU A 257 4.17 20.79 37.83
N GLY A 258 2.90 20.89 37.43
CA GLY A 258 2.51 21.08 36.02
C GLY A 258 3.11 22.36 35.40
N GLN A 259 3.25 23.43 36.19
CA GLN A 259 3.94 24.65 35.75
C GLN A 259 5.45 24.42 35.55
N PHE A 260 6.15 23.73 36.44
CA PHE A 260 7.57 23.42 36.23
C PHE A 260 7.82 22.44 35.09
N GLU A 261 6.92 21.46 34.90
CA GLU A 261 6.98 20.55 33.76
C GLU A 261 6.90 21.30 32.44
N THR A 262 5.93 22.22 32.31
CA THR A 262 5.73 23.01 31.08
C THR A 262 6.87 24.00 30.82
N VAL A 263 7.38 24.67 31.86
CA VAL A 263 8.48 25.64 31.76
C VAL A 263 9.81 25.01 31.36
N THR A 264 10.12 23.82 31.90
CA THR A 264 11.40 23.14 31.67
C THR A 264 11.42 22.32 30.38
N GLU A 265 10.26 22.11 29.76
CA GLU A 265 10.11 21.33 28.53
C GLU A 265 10.65 22.09 27.31
N LEU A 266 11.30 21.35 26.40
CA LEU A 266 11.83 21.94 25.17
C LEU A 266 10.71 22.30 24.18
N SER A 267 10.98 23.26 23.30
CA SER A 267 9.99 23.71 22.31
C SER A 267 9.72 22.61 21.27
N ARG A 268 8.55 22.66 20.62
CA ARG A 268 8.20 21.70 19.54
C ARG A 268 9.24 21.67 18.42
N GLY A 269 9.88 22.80 18.11
CA GLY A 269 10.93 22.90 17.09
C GLY A 269 12.14 22.01 17.42
N VAL A 270 12.54 21.98 18.69
CA VAL A 270 13.65 21.17 19.19
C VAL A 270 13.33 19.68 19.10
N TYR A 271 12.13 19.26 19.56
CA TYR A 271 11.67 17.88 19.39
C TYR A 271 11.62 17.47 17.91
N SER A 272 11.21 18.36 17.02
CA SER A 272 11.18 18.09 15.57
C SER A 272 12.60 17.84 15.04
N SER A 273 13.59 18.64 15.46
CA SER A 273 15.00 18.47 15.09
C SER A 273 15.59 17.17 15.67
N TYR A 274 15.24 16.83 16.91
CA TYR A 274 15.59 15.55 17.53
C TYR A 274 15.05 14.35 16.73
N LEU A 275 13.77 14.36 16.35
CA LEU A 275 13.17 13.29 15.55
C LEU A 275 13.83 13.17 14.17
N ARG A 276 14.13 14.29 13.51
CA ARG A 276 14.85 14.29 12.22
C ARG A 276 16.25 13.70 12.38
N SER A 277 16.96 14.04 13.45
CA SER A 277 18.27 13.46 13.74
C SER A 277 18.20 11.96 14.05
N LEU A 278 17.19 11.50 14.81
CA LEU A 278 16.94 10.07 15.00
C LEU A 278 16.64 9.34 13.68
N ALA A 279 15.86 9.98 12.80
CA ALA A 279 15.52 9.43 11.49
C ALA A 279 16.75 9.34 10.58
N ALA A 280 17.60 10.37 10.57
CA ALA A 280 18.87 10.37 9.83
C ALA A 280 19.84 9.28 10.33
N LEU A 281 19.86 9.01 11.64
CA LEU A 281 20.61 7.90 12.25
C LEU A 281 19.92 6.53 12.08
N LYS A 282 18.76 6.46 11.42
CA LYS A 282 17.96 5.23 11.23
C LYS A 282 17.56 4.54 12.54
N LEU A 283 17.35 5.30 13.61
CA LEU A 283 16.96 4.79 14.94
C LEU A 283 15.43 4.69 15.09
N SER A 284 14.76 3.94 14.21
CA SER A 284 13.29 3.82 14.17
C SER A 284 12.67 3.33 15.48
N LYS A 285 13.30 2.36 16.15
CA LYS A 285 12.85 1.84 17.45
C LYS A 285 12.76 2.93 18.51
N LYS A 286 13.75 3.84 18.58
CA LYS A 286 13.74 4.96 19.54
C LYS A 286 12.60 5.94 19.26
N ILE A 287 12.33 6.23 17.99
CA ILE A 287 11.23 7.11 17.58
C ILE A 287 9.89 6.53 18.03
N VAL A 288 9.66 5.24 17.80
CA VAL A 288 8.41 4.56 18.19
C VAL A 288 8.26 4.54 19.72
N GLN A 289 9.30 4.14 20.45
CA GLN A 289 9.30 4.10 21.93
C GLN A 289 9.02 5.46 22.57
N PHE A 290 9.44 6.55 21.93
CA PHE A 290 9.20 7.90 22.42
C PHE A 290 7.69 8.23 22.49
N TYR A 291 6.84 7.61 21.67
CA TYR A 291 5.40 7.89 21.61
C TYR A 291 4.50 6.77 22.14
N GLU A 292 5.00 5.54 22.32
CA GLU A 292 4.17 4.40 22.73
C GLU A 292 3.41 4.63 24.06
N ASN A 293 4.01 5.41 24.97
CA ASN A 293 3.48 5.64 26.32
C ASN A 293 3.05 7.09 26.57
N ASP A 294 3.14 7.99 25.59
CA ASP A 294 2.89 9.42 25.78
C ASP A 294 1.99 10.01 24.66
N GLU A 295 0.68 9.92 24.89
CA GLU A 295 -0.32 10.45 23.95
C GLU A 295 -0.32 11.99 23.89
N HIS A 296 0.13 12.66 24.95
CA HIS A 296 0.22 14.12 24.98
C HIS A 296 1.31 14.60 24.02
N GLN A 297 2.49 13.97 24.05
CA GLN A 297 3.57 14.26 23.10
C GLN A 297 3.20 13.94 21.66
N LEU A 298 2.42 12.88 21.44
CA LEU A 298 1.90 12.54 20.13
C LEU A 298 1.06 13.68 19.55
N LYS A 299 0.08 14.19 20.32
CA LYS A 299 -0.78 15.31 19.88
C LYS A 299 0.01 16.60 19.68
N ARG A 300 0.92 16.92 20.59
CA ARG A 300 1.72 18.15 20.56
C ARG A 300 2.70 18.18 19.39
N ILE A 301 3.49 17.12 19.21
CA ILE A 301 4.62 17.11 18.25
C ILE A 301 4.16 16.67 16.86
N CYS A 302 3.28 15.66 16.77
CA CYS A 302 2.76 15.17 15.49
C CYS A 302 1.55 15.96 14.98
N GLY A 303 1.23 17.11 15.59
CA GLY A 303 0.33 18.12 15.01
C GLY A 303 0.86 18.80 13.74
N THR A 304 2.02 18.39 13.22
CA THR A 304 2.52 18.80 11.90
C THR A 304 2.76 17.60 11.00
N VAL A 305 2.47 17.80 9.71
CA VAL A 305 2.65 16.78 8.67
C VAL A 305 4.11 16.30 8.59
N SER A 306 5.10 17.19 8.75
CA SER A 306 6.53 16.82 8.69
C SER A 306 6.91 15.81 9.78
N ASN A 307 6.49 16.04 11.02
CA ASN A 307 6.80 15.14 12.13
C ASN A 307 5.98 13.85 12.05
N LEU A 308 4.72 13.94 11.64
CA LEU A 308 3.87 12.79 11.38
C LEU A 308 4.51 11.85 10.35
N HIS A 309 5.04 12.40 9.25
CA HIS A 309 5.69 11.61 8.21
C HIS A 309 6.90 10.83 8.74
N VAL A 310 7.75 11.47 9.56
CA VAL A 310 8.90 10.81 10.21
C VAL A 310 8.44 9.68 11.13
N LEU A 311 7.43 9.91 11.96
CA LEU A 311 6.87 8.90 12.85
C LEU A 311 6.30 7.71 12.06
N LEU A 312 5.51 7.96 11.01
CA LEU A 312 4.91 6.91 10.21
C LEU A 312 5.93 6.05 9.48
N HIS A 313 7.05 6.64 9.02
CA HIS A 313 8.18 5.87 8.50
C HIS A 313 8.80 4.96 9.55
N ALA A 314 8.98 5.45 10.78
CA ALA A 314 9.48 4.63 11.89
C ALA A 314 8.49 3.50 12.24
N CYS A 315 7.19 3.79 12.31
CA CYS A 315 6.14 2.80 12.55
C CYS A 315 6.10 1.72 11.46
N TYR A 316 6.28 2.10 10.20
CA TYR A 316 6.35 1.15 9.08
C TYR A 316 7.57 0.21 9.20
N ASN A 317 8.74 0.75 9.55
CA ASN A 317 9.96 -0.03 9.73
C ASN A 317 9.87 -0.98 10.94
N GLU A 318 9.33 -0.50 12.07
CA GLU A 318 9.19 -1.30 13.29
C GLU A 318 7.95 -2.21 13.29
N ARG A 319 7.08 -2.09 12.28
CA ARG A 319 5.80 -2.82 12.15
C ARG A 319 4.83 -2.50 13.29
N ASN A 320 4.71 -1.23 13.68
CA ASN A 320 3.79 -0.74 14.71
C ASN A 320 2.59 -0.01 14.08
N GLY A 321 1.59 -0.78 13.65
CA GLY A 321 0.33 -0.29 13.08
C GLY A 321 -0.56 0.48 14.06
N LYS A 322 -0.61 0.05 15.34
CA LYS A 322 -1.42 0.70 16.38
C LYS A 322 -1.01 2.15 16.61
N LEU A 323 0.30 2.40 16.72
CA LEU A 323 0.82 3.76 16.85
C LEU A 323 0.62 4.57 15.57
N ALA A 324 0.79 3.96 14.40
CA ALA A 324 0.54 4.63 13.12
C ALA A 324 -0.92 5.11 12.98
N ARG A 325 -1.89 4.28 13.41
CA ARG A 325 -3.32 4.67 13.45
C ARG A 325 -3.54 5.84 14.40
N LYS A 326 -3.07 5.73 15.64
CA LYS A 326 -3.17 6.81 16.65
C LYS A 326 -2.57 8.12 16.16
N ALA A 327 -1.46 8.08 15.42
CA ALA A 327 -0.81 9.28 14.88
C ALA A 327 -1.68 10.00 13.84
N ILE A 328 -2.35 9.26 12.95
CA ILE A 328 -3.31 9.82 11.99
C ILE A 328 -4.52 10.42 12.72
N ASP A 329 -5.10 9.70 13.68
CA ASP A 329 -6.24 10.20 14.45
C ASP A 329 -5.87 11.47 15.25
N ALA A 330 -4.66 11.52 15.83
CA ALA A 330 -4.18 12.66 16.60
C ALA A 330 -4.06 13.94 15.77
N ILE A 331 -3.55 13.88 14.53
CA ILE A 331 -3.45 15.07 13.68
C ILE A 331 -4.82 15.49 13.13
N ILE A 332 -5.72 14.54 12.84
CA ILE A 332 -7.08 14.84 12.37
C ILE A 332 -7.85 15.60 13.45
N LEU A 333 -7.75 15.16 14.71
CA LEU A 333 -8.41 15.79 15.85
C LEU A 333 -7.73 17.10 16.28
N GLY A 334 -6.39 17.11 16.33
CA GLY A 334 -5.61 18.25 16.84
C GLY A 334 -5.36 19.35 15.81
N SER A 335 -5.47 19.06 14.51
CA SER A 335 -5.20 19.99 13.42
C SER A 335 -6.06 19.66 12.19
N PRO A 336 -7.39 19.83 12.27
CA PRO A 336 -8.31 19.45 11.18
C PRO A 336 -8.04 20.19 9.87
N ALA A 337 -7.47 21.40 9.94
CA ALA A 337 -7.06 22.19 8.79
C ALA A 337 -5.75 21.71 8.12
N ALA A 338 -5.02 20.75 8.69
CA ALA A 338 -3.79 20.24 8.08
C ALA A 338 -4.11 19.21 6.99
N VAL A 339 -3.68 19.45 5.74
CA VAL A 339 -3.79 18.46 4.67
C VAL A 339 -2.77 17.35 4.88
N ILE A 340 -3.26 16.15 5.20
CA ILE A 340 -2.40 14.98 5.32
C ILE A 340 -2.08 14.46 3.90
N PRO A 341 -0.79 14.34 3.53
CA PRO A 341 -0.40 13.80 2.23
C PRO A 341 -0.79 12.33 2.10
N LEU A 342 -1.11 11.91 0.87
CA LEU A 342 -1.40 10.51 0.54
C LEU A 342 -0.38 9.53 1.13
N GLY A 343 0.93 9.84 0.97
CA GLY A 343 2.01 8.99 1.46
C GLY A 343 1.95 8.68 2.96
N CYS A 344 1.41 9.58 3.79
CA CYS A 344 1.23 9.34 5.22
C CYS A 344 0.15 8.27 5.47
N TYR A 345 -1.01 8.38 4.82
CA TYR A 345 -2.04 7.35 4.92
C TYR A 345 -1.53 6.00 4.41
N GLU A 346 -0.80 5.99 3.29
CA GLU A 346 -0.24 4.76 2.74
C GLU A 346 0.73 4.07 3.71
N LEU A 347 1.62 4.84 4.35
CA LEU A 347 2.53 4.31 5.36
C LEU A 347 1.77 3.74 6.55
N ALA A 348 0.72 4.43 7.01
CA ALA A 348 -0.11 3.97 8.12
C ALA A 348 -0.85 2.66 7.80
N ILE A 349 -1.45 2.56 6.61
CA ILE A 349 -2.11 1.34 6.14
C ILE A 349 -1.10 0.20 6.04
N ARG A 350 0.05 0.43 5.37
CA ARG A 350 1.09 -0.59 5.22
C ARG A 350 1.69 -1.03 6.55
N ALA A 351 1.82 -0.13 7.55
CA ALA A 351 2.28 -0.46 8.89
C ALA A 351 1.32 -1.41 9.62
N ASN A 352 0.00 -1.19 9.47
CA ASN A 352 -1.03 -2.08 10.02
C ASN A 352 -1.02 -3.46 9.34
N LEU A 353 -0.95 -3.50 8.00
CA LEU A 353 -0.86 -4.76 7.25
C LEU A 353 0.42 -5.57 7.56
N ARG A 354 1.47 -4.91 8.06
CA ARG A 354 2.74 -5.54 8.41
C ARG A 354 2.93 -5.79 9.91
N HIS A 355 1.93 -5.50 10.76
CA HIS A 355 2.06 -5.53 12.21
C HIS A 355 2.68 -6.83 12.74
N ARG A 356 3.44 -6.75 13.83
CA ARG A 356 4.17 -7.90 14.42
C ARG A 356 3.22 -9.01 14.86
N ASN A 357 2.11 -8.63 15.50
CA ASN A 357 1.05 -9.54 15.92
C ASN A 357 -0.13 -9.34 14.97
N ARG A 358 -0.14 -10.05 13.85
CA ARG A 358 -1.20 -9.92 12.86
C ARG A 358 -2.50 -10.50 13.41
N GLY A 359 -3.52 -9.67 13.56
CA GLY A 359 -4.86 -10.09 13.92
C GLY A 359 -5.92 -9.34 13.12
N THR A 360 -7.17 -9.72 13.40
CA THR A 360 -8.35 -9.11 12.79
C THR A 360 -8.46 -7.61 13.10
N GLN A 361 -8.00 -7.19 14.29
CA GLN A 361 -8.05 -5.78 14.71
C GLN A 361 -7.17 -4.90 13.84
N GLU A 362 -5.96 -5.36 13.47
CA GLU A 362 -5.05 -4.62 12.61
C GLU A 362 -5.56 -4.52 11.17
N LEU A 363 -6.25 -5.56 10.69
CA LEU A 363 -6.93 -5.53 9.40
C LEU A 363 -8.07 -4.50 9.38
N LEU A 364 -8.93 -4.51 10.41
CA LEU A 364 -10.00 -3.52 10.56
C LEU A 364 -9.44 -2.10 10.66
N ALA A 365 -8.37 -1.89 11.43
CA ALA A 365 -7.71 -0.59 11.53
C ALA A 365 -7.13 -0.12 10.18
N ALA A 366 -6.64 -1.03 9.34
CA ALA A 366 -6.18 -0.72 7.99
C ALA A 366 -7.33 -0.32 7.06
N LEU A 367 -8.50 -0.96 7.17
CA LEU A 367 -9.71 -0.60 6.44
C LEU A 367 -10.27 0.75 6.88
N ASP A 368 -10.32 0.98 8.19
CA ASP A 368 -10.73 2.27 8.74
C ASP A 368 -9.80 3.39 8.25
N LEU A 369 -8.50 3.13 8.12
CA LEU A 369 -7.56 4.09 7.54
C LEU A 369 -7.80 4.32 6.05
N ALA A 370 -8.16 3.28 5.30
CA ALA A 370 -8.55 3.41 3.89
C ALA A 370 -9.85 4.23 3.73
N ASN A 371 -10.83 4.02 4.61
CA ASN A 371 -12.06 4.79 4.65
C ASN A 371 -11.80 6.26 5.03
N VAL A 372 -10.91 6.53 6.00
CA VAL A 372 -10.49 7.89 6.36
C VAL A 372 -9.73 8.56 5.21
N LEU A 373 -8.88 7.82 4.48
CA LEU A 373 -8.18 8.31 3.29
C LEU A 373 -9.18 8.81 2.23
N ALA A 374 -10.28 8.07 2.01
CA ALA A 374 -11.31 8.44 1.05
C ALA A 374 -12.21 9.59 1.55
N SER A 375 -12.78 9.46 2.75
CA SER A 375 -13.76 10.41 3.32
C SER A 375 -13.15 11.73 3.78
N ASN A 376 -12.03 11.69 4.51
CA ASN A 376 -11.38 12.87 5.05
C ASN A 376 -10.35 13.44 4.06
N GLY A 377 -9.47 12.56 3.55
CA GLY A 377 -8.40 12.95 2.63
C GLY A 377 -8.85 13.23 1.20
N GLY A 378 -9.99 12.66 0.75
CA GLY A 378 -10.45 12.77 -0.63
C GLY A 378 -9.50 12.10 -1.64
N TYR A 379 -8.77 11.07 -1.21
CA TYR A 379 -7.83 10.34 -2.08
C TYR A 379 -8.42 9.03 -2.58
N LYS A 380 -7.89 8.53 -3.70
CA LYS A 380 -8.13 7.17 -4.18
C LYS A 380 -7.03 6.24 -3.68
N LEU A 381 -7.40 5.01 -3.37
CA LEU A 381 -6.46 4.01 -2.90
C LEU A 381 -5.58 3.53 -4.06
N LYS A 382 -4.27 3.36 -3.82
CA LYS A 382 -3.37 2.83 -4.85
C LYS A 382 -3.65 1.34 -5.10
N PRO A 383 -3.47 0.85 -6.35
CA PRO A 383 -3.72 -0.56 -6.70
C PRO A 383 -2.92 -1.56 -5.87
N ASP A 384 -1.69 -1.22 -5.48
CA ASP A 384 -0.83 -2.08 -4.68
C ASP A 384 -1.37 -2.28 -3.26
N ILE A 385 -1.81 -1.21 -2.60
CA ILE A 385 -2.43 -1.25 -1.27
C ILE A 385 -3.79 -1.95 -1.33
N TRP A 386 -4.59 -1.69 -2.36
CA TRP A 386 -5.89 -2.32 -2.56
C TRP A 386 -5.74 -3.84 -2.68
N SER A 387 -4.83 -4.29 -3.55
CA SER A 387 -4.55 -5.71 -3.70
C SER A 387 -3.95 -6.33 -2.44
N ALA A 388 -3.17 -5.57 -1.66
CA ALA A 388 -2.60 -6.03 -0.40
C ALA A 388 -3.67 -6.22 0.68
N LEU A 389 -4.65 -5.31 0.79
CA LEU A 389 -5.79 -5.45 1.70
C LEU A 389 -6.55 -6.75 1.42
N ILE A 390 -6.91 -7.00 0.16
CA ILE A 390 -7.61 -8.23 -0.25
C ILE A 390 -6.77 -9.46 0.09
N LYS A 391 -5.50 -9.49 -0.29
CA LYS A 391 -4.60 -10.63 -0.04
C LYS A 391 -4.43 -10.92 1.45
N VAL A 392 -4.31 -9.89 2.29
CA VAL A 392 -4.18 -10.06 3.73
C VAL A 392 -5.51 -10.56 4.33
N SER A 393 -6.66 -10.02 3.90
CA SER A 393 -7.98 -10.51 4.31
C SER A 393 -8.17 -11.99 3.99
N LEU A 394 -7.81 -12.42 2.77
CA LEU A 394 -7.89 -13.82 2.35
C LEU A 394 -6.94 -14.72 3.16
N ASN A 395 -5.71 -14.25 3.44
CA ASN A 395 -4.75 -15.00 4.27
C ASN A 395 -5.16 -15.07 5.76
N MET A 396 -6.09 -14.22 6.21
CA MET A 396 -6.63 -14.20 7.58
C MET A 396 -7.99 -14.90 7.66
N ASP A 397 -8.39 -15.66 6.64
CA ASP A 397 -9.68 -16.35 6.56
C ASP A 397 -10.89 -15.40 6.72
N ARG A 398 -10.77 -14.17 6.19
CA ARG A 398 -11.83 -13.15 6.15
C ARG A 398 -12.25 -12.83 4.70
N PRO A 399 -12.93 -13.78 4.02
CA PRO A 399 -13.39 -13.59 2.65
C PRO A 399 -14.49 -12.51 2.54
N ASP A 400 -15.26 -12.29 3.60
CA ASP A 400 -16.26 -11.23 3.71
C ASP A 400 -15.65 -9.84 3.52
N ILE A 401 -14.58 -9.55 4.24
CA ILE A 401 -13.82 -8.29 4.12
C ILE A 401 -13.15 -8.22 2.74
N ALA A 402 -12.58 -9.32 2.26
CA ALA A 402 -11.92 -9.36 0.95
C ALA A 402 -12.90 -8.98 -0.17
N LEU A 403 -14.16 -9.45 -0.09
CA LEU A 403 -15.22 -9.10 -1.03
C LEU A 403 -15.59 -7.62 -0.95
N GLU A 404 -15.77 -7.08 0.26
CA GLU A 404 -16.09 -5.66 0.47
C GLU A 404 -15.01 -4.75 -0.14
N VAL A 405 -13.73 -5.03 0.14
CA VAL A 405 -12.61 -4.28 -0.43
C VAL A 405 -12.52 -4.46 -1.95
N PHE A 406 -12.80 -5.66 -2.45
CA PHE A 406 -12.84 -5.88 -3.89
C PHE A 406 -13.91 -5.00 -4.54
N GLN A 407 -15.11 -4.91 -3.96
CA GLN A 407 -16.21 -4.12 -4.50
C GLN A 407 -15.91 -2.63 -4.62
N SER A 408 -14.94 -2.09 -3.87
CA SER A 408 -14.54 -0.68 -3.94
C SER A 408 -13.60 -0.35 -5.12
N TYR A 409 -13.15 -1.32 -5.92
CA TYR A 409 -12.21 -1.08 -7.03
C TYR A 409 -12.67 -0.02 -8.05
N PRO A 410 -13.96 0.12 -8.42
CA PRO A 410 -14.41 1.15 -9.36
C PRO A 410 -14.23 2.56 -8.78
N HIS A 411 -14.54 2.72 -7.49
CA HIS A 411 -14.38 3.99 -6.77
C HIS A 411 -12.91 4.46 -6.74
N HIS A 412 -11.98 3.50 -6.66
CA HIS A 412 -10.54 3.78 -6.67
C HIS A 412 -9.92 3.92 -8.07
N CYS A 413 -10.75 3.82 -9.11
CA CYS A 413 -10.34 3.86 -10.49
C CYS A 413 -9.26 2.82 -10.88
N ILE A 414 -9.37 1.57 -10.42
CA ILE A 414 -8.37 0.53 -10.69
C ILE A 414 -8.71 -0.23 -11.99
N PRO A 415 -7.90 -0.12 -13.06
CA PRO A 415 -8.13 -0.85 -14.30
C PRO A 415 -7.93 -2.36 -14.16
N GLU A 416 -8.78 -3.13 -14.81
CA GLU A 416 -8.80 -4.61 -14.77
C GLU A 416 -7.60 -5.26 -15.49
N THR A 417 -6.97 -4.53 -16.41
CA THR A 417 -5.74 -4.93 -17.08
C THR A 417 -4.54 -4.90 -16.13
N GLN A 418 -4.62 -4.16 -15.02
CA GLN A 418 -3.49 -3.99 -14.13
C GLN A 418 -3.11 -5.30 -13.43
N TYR A 419 -1.80 -5.45 -13.22
CA TYR A 419 -1.22 -6.57 -12.51
C TYR A 419 -1.84 -6.79 -11.12
N HIS A 420 -2.09 -5.72 -10.37
CA HIS A 420 -2.64 -5.79 -9.01
C HIS A 420 -4.08 -6.32 -8.96
N PHE A 421 -4.90 -5.97 -9.96
CA PHE A 421 -6.25 -6.51 -10.13
C PHE A 421 -6.23 -8.03 -10.35
N ARG A 422 -5.45 -8.46 -11.35
CA ARG A 422 -5.23 -9.89 -11.65
C ARG A 422 -4.71 -10.66 -10.44
N GLN A 423 -3.80 -10.06 -9.68
CA GLN A 423 -3.22 -10.65 -8.48
C GLN A 423 -4.21 -10.81 -7.32
N ALA A 424 -5.16 -9.89 -7.16
CA ALA A 424 -6.22 -10.01 -6.16
C ALA A 424 -7.17 -11.17 -6.53
N LEU A 425 -7.59 -11.25 -7.80
CA LEU A 425 -8.42 -12.37 -8.29
C LEU A 425 -7.72 -13.72 -8.18
N ARG A 426 -6.44 -13.81 -8.55
CA ARG A 426 -5.65 -15.05 -8.38
C ARG A 426 -5.56 -15.47 -6.91
N ALA A 427 -5.43 -14.51 -5.99
CA ALA A 427 -5.40 -14.83 -4.57
C ALA A 427 -6.75 -15.40 -4.11
N ALA A 428 -7.88 -14.83 -4.57
CA ALA A 428 -9.20 -15.37 -4.28
C ALA A 428 -9.39 -16.78 -4.85
N CYS A 429 -8.89 -17.06 -6.05
CA CYS A 429 -8.97 -18.39 -6.68
C CYS A 429 -8.15 -19.47 -5.95
N ARG A 430 -7.27 -19.12 -5.02
CA ARG A 430 -6.53 -20.12 -4.21
C ARG A 430 -7.38 -20.69 -3.09
N LEU A 431 -8.33 -19.91 -2.57
CA LEU A 431 -9.29 -20.39 -1.59
C LEU A 431 -10.34 -21.19 -2.34
N ARG A 432 -10.67 -22.40 -1.87
CA ARG A 432 -11.69 -23.28 -2.48
C ARG A 432 -13.13 -22.86 -2.15
N ASP A 433 -13.31 -21.62 -1.71
CA ASP A 433 -14.59 -21.09 -1.28
C ASP A 433 -15.33 -20.37 -2.43
N THR A 434 -16.48 -19.79 -2.13
CA THR A 434 -17.30 -19.06 -3.12
C THR A 434 -16.82 -17.63 -3.38
N THR A 435 -15.66 -17.22 -2.84
CA THR A 435 -15.19 -15.84 -2.88
C THR A 435 -14.82 -15.41 -4.30
N ALA A 436 -14.03 -16.21 -5.01
CA ALA A 436 -13.68 -15.92 -6.40
C ALA A 436 -14.92 -15.80 -7.31
N PRO A 437 -15.88 -16.77 -7.30
CA PRO A 437 -17.13 -16.62 -8.04
C PRO A 437 -17.92 -15.35 -7.68
N LYS A 438 -18.01 -14.98 -6.40
CA LYS A 438 -18.71 -13.76 -5.97
C LYS A 438 -18.04 -12.48 -6.48
N MET A 439 -16.71 -12.42 -6.48
CA MET A 439 -15.96 -11.30 -7.09
C MET A 439 -16.23 -11.19 -8.59
N MET A 440 -16.30 -12.32 -9.30
CA MET A 440 -16.64 -12.35 -10.73
C MET A 440 -18.06 -11.86 -10.97
N HIS A 441 -19.00 -12.39 -10.21
CA HIS A 441 -20.40 -12.01 -10.29
C HIS A 441 -20.57 -10.50 -10.08
N PHE A 442 -19.94 -9.91 -9.07
CA PHE A 442 -19.98 -8.46 -8.88
C PHE A 442 -19.49 -7.66 -10.11
N ARG A 443 -18.42 -8.11 -10.77
CA ARG A 443 -17.89 -7.42 -11.95
C ARG A 443 -18.79 -7.57 -13.19
N TRP A 444 -19.27 -8.78 -13.45
CA TRP A 444 -19.80 -9.17 -14.77
C TRP A 444 -21.32 -9.49 -14.80
N LEU A 445 -22.04 -9.48 -13.66
CA LEU A 445 -23.51 -9.67 -13.65
C LEU A 445 -24.35 -8.44 -14.03
N THR A 446 -23.75 -7.31 -14.44
CA THR A 446 -24.50 -6.19 -15.01
C THR A 446 -25.32 -6.53 -16.27
N HIS A 447 -25.23 -7.76 -16.79
CA HIS A 447 -25.99 -8.25 -17.94
C HIS A 447 -27.32 -8.96 -17.61
N LYS A 448 -27.69 -9.15 -16.34
CA LYS A 448 -29.06 -9.57 -15.95
C LYS A 448 -29.74 -8.43 -15.18
N LYS A 449 -30.80 -7.86 -15.77
CA LYS A 449 -31.62 -6.75 -15.25
C LYS A 449 -32.37 -7.02 -13.94
N GLU A 450 -32.11 -8.12 -13.23
CA GLU A 450 -33.01 -8.64 -12.20
C GLU A 450 -32.54 -8.49 -10.75
N TYR A 451 -31.47 -7.75 -10.45
CA TYR A 451 -31.11 -7.43 -9.07
C TYR A 451 -31.25 -5.93 -8.78
N SER A 452 -32.31 -5.62 -8.03
CA SER A 452 -32.75 -4.33 -7.52
C SER A 452 -31.74 -3.74 -6.53
N ASN A 453 -30.71 -3.08 -7.07
CA ASN A 453 -29.97 -1.94 -6.49
C ASN A 453 -29.01 -1.35 -7.56
N SER A 454 -29.41 -1.41 -8.82
CA SER A 454 -28.54 -1.20 -9.99
C SER A 454 -28.30 0.28 -10.34
N GLU A 455 -29.12 1.22 -9.88
CA GLU A 455 -29.03 2.64 -10.28
C GLU A 455 -27.80 3.36 -9.71
N THR A 456 -27.49 3.18 -8.42
CA THR A 456 -26.30 3.77 -7.78
C THR A 456 -24.99 3.16 -8.31
N LEU A 457 -24.96 1.84 -8.55
CA LEU A 457 -23.78 1.14 -9.07
C LEU A 457 -23.54 1.42 -10.56
N LEU A 458 -24.60 1.58 -11.38
CA LEU A 458 -24.49 2.01 -12.77
C LEU A 458 -24.02 3.48 -12.86
N TYR A 459 -24.46 4.34 -11.94
CA TYR A 459 -24.00 5.72 -11.85
C TYR A 459 -22.51 5.82 -11.48
N GLU A 460 -22.05 5.08 -10.46
CA GLU A 460 -20.63 5.06 -10.08
C GLU A 460 -19.72 4.48 -11.18
N ARG A 461 -20.22 3.49 -11.94
CA ARG A 461 -19.48 2.86 -13.04
C ARG A 461 -19.46 3.71 -14.31
N THR A 462 -20.53 4.45 -14.62
CA THR A 462 -20.52 5.44 -15.71
C THR A 462 -19.58 6.60 -15.39
N VAL A 463 -19.55 7.08 -14.13
CA VAL A 463 -18.55 8.05 -13.66
C VAL A 463 -17.12 7.50 -13.78
N TYR A 464 -16.89 6.22 -13.44
CA TYR A 464 -15.60 5.54 -13.60
C TYR A 464 -15.14 5.42 -15.07
N GLN A 465 -16.03 4.99 -15.98
CA GLN A 465 -15.70 4.90 -17.42
C GLN A 465 -15.48 6.29 -18.04
N ASN A 466 -16.25 7.29 -17.61
CA ASN A 466 -16.08 8.67 -18.05
C ASN A 466 -14.74 9.26 -17.55
N THR A 467 -14.32 8.95 -16.33
CA THR A 467 -13.03 9.45 -15.78
C THR A 467 -11.81 8.77 -16.38
N ILE A 468 -11.88 7.48 -16.75
CA ILE A 468 -10.79 6.81 -17.49
C ILE A 468 -10.65 7.36 -18.92
N ASN A 469 -11.77 7.60 -19.61
CA ASN A 469 -11.73 8.11 -20.98
C ASN A 469 -11.21 9.55 -21.06
N VAL A 470 -11.44 10.39 -20.04
CA VAL A 470 -10.87 11.75 -19.96
C VAL A 470 -9.35 11.73 -19.79
N SER A 471 -8.77 10.73 -19.13
CA SER A 471 -7.30 10.62 -18.96
C SER A 471 -6.53 10.18 -20.22
N ASN A 472 -7.23 9.82 -21.30
CA ASN A 472 -6.63 9.44 -22.60
C ASN A 472 -6.82 10.48 -23.71
N LEU A 473 -7.38 11.66 -23.41
CA LEU A 473 -7.59 12.74 -24.38
C LEU A 473 -6.37 13.69 -24.42
N ASP A 474 -5.27 13.19 -24.97
CA ASP A 474 -4.16 14.01 -25.50
C ASP A 474 -4.24 14.13 -27.04
N ALA A 475 -5.47 14.13 -27.58
CA ALA A 475 -5.76 14.45 -28.96
C ALA A 475 -6.90 15.46 -29.01
N LYS A 476 -6.59 16.65 -29.52
CA LYS A 476 -7.50 17.78 -29.78
C LYS A 476 -8.86 17.32 -30.32
N GLU A 477 -9.95 17.74 -29.70
CA GLU A 477 -10.91 18.68 -30.30
C GLU A 477 -12.08 19.01 -29.35
N VAL A 478 -12.60 20.21 -29.56
CA VAL A 478 -13.53 20.95 -28.72
C VAL A 478 -14.98 20.51 -28.97
N LEU A 479 -15.73 20.36 -27.88
CA LEU A 479 -17.19 20.46 -27.73
C LEU A 479 -18.08 20.25 -28.97
N HIS A 480 -18.80 19.13 -28.99
CA HIS A 480 -20.24 19.17 -29.23
C HIS A 480 -20.96 18.11 -28.37
N MET A 481 -21.84 18.61 -27.50
CA MET A 481 -22.88 17.83 -26.84
C MET A 481 -23.85 17.31 -27.91
N ASP A 482 -24.40 16.13 -27.64
CA ASP A 482 -25.30 15.32 -28.45
C ASP A 482 -24.64 14.33 -29.40
N SER A 483 -24.92 13.04 -29.14
CA SER A 483 -24.48 11.82 -29.85
C SER A 483 -23.10 11.23 -29.50
N LEU A 484 -22.93 10.71 -28.28
CA LEU A 484 -21.91 9.69 -28.02
C LEU A 484 -22.54 8.29 -28.02
N SER A 485 -22.72 7.77 -29.23
CA SER A 485 -22.81 6.32 -29.44
C SER A 485 -21.48 5.70 -28.97
N PHE A 486 -21.59 4.85 -27.94
CA PHE A 486 -20.49 4.14 -27.29
C PHE A 486 -19.77 3.18 -28.25
N ASN A 487 -18.74 3.66 -28.93
CA ASN A 487 -17.81 2.83 -29.69
C ASN A 487 -16.56 2.50 -28.85
N SER A 488 -16.67 1.56 -27.90
CA SER A 488 -15.51 0.81 -27.39
C SER A 488 -15.80 -0.61 -26.85
N PRO A 489 -16.68 -1.43 -27.46
CA PRO A 489 -17.01 -2.78 -26.92
C PRO A 489 -15.95 -3.87 -27.21
N ALA A 490 -14.99 -3.65 -28.11
CA ALA A 490 -14.03 -4.69 -28.52
C ALA A 490 -12.88 -4.89 -27.51
N PHE A 491 -12.33 -3.79 -26.98
CA PHE A 491 -11.20 -3.82 -26.04
C PHE A 491 -11.58 -4.43 -24.68
N ASP A 492 -12.81 -4.18 -24.20
CA ASP A 492 -13.31 -4.74 -22.94
C ASP A 492 -13.54 -6.27 -23.02
N LYS A 493 -13.93 -6.77 -24.21
CA LYS A 493 -14.17 -8.21 -24.44
C LYS A 493 -12.90 -9.07 -24.40
N GLU A 494 -11.78 -8.58 -24.91
CA GLU A 494 -10.50 -9.31 -24.86
C GLU A 494 -9.98 -9.41 -23.43
N VAL A 495 -9.99 -8.28 -22.70
CA VAL A 495 -9.57 -8.24 -21.28
C VAL A 495 -10.46 -9.14 -20.41
N GLN A 496 -11.76 -9.13 -20.68
CA GLN A 496 -12.72 -10.01 -20.01
C GLN A 496 -12.42 -11.48 -20.29
N ALA A 497 -12.23 -11.87 -21.56
CA ALA A 497 -11.91 -13.25 -21.91
C ALA A 497 -10.59 -13.72 -21.25
N ASP A 498 -9.56 -12.86 -21.21
CA ASP A 498 -8.30 -13.15 -20.54
C ASP A 498 -8.47 -13.39 -19.04
N LEU A 499 -9.27 -12.55 -18.37
CA LEU A 499 -9.52 -12.65 -16.93
C LEU A 499 -10.33 -13.90 -16.59
N LEU A 500 -11.40 -14.18 -17.35
CA LEU A 500 -12.22 -15.37 -17.15
C LEU A 500 -11.41 -16.66 -17.39
N ASN A 501 -10.58 -16.68 -18.43
CA ASN A 501 -9.68 -17.80 -18.68
C ASN A 501 -8.64 -17.99 -17.57
N MET A 502 -8.06 -16.90 -17.06
CA MET A 502 -7.13 -16.94 -15.93
C MET A 502 -7.80 -17.50 -14.68
N MET A 503 -9.03 -17.06 -14.37
CA MET A 503 -9.78 -17.55 -13.21
C MET A 503 -10.15 -19.02 -13.36
N LEU A 504 -10.69 -19.41 -14.52
CA LEU A 504 -11.03 -20.80 -14.82
C LEU A 504 -9.81 -21.72 -14.63
N TRP A 505 -8.65 -21.32 -15.18
CA TRP A 505 -7.41 -22.08 -15.03
C TRP A 505 -6.95 -22.21 -13.56
N GLU A 506 -6.93 -21.12 -12.80
CA GLU A 506 -6.51 -21.15 -11.40
C GLU A 506 -7.48 -21.96 -10.53
N MET A 507 -8.78 -21.87 -10.79
CA MET A 507 -9.80 -22.66 -10.08
C MET A 507 -9.67 -24.16 -10.36
N LEU A 508 -9.44 -24.54 -11.62
CA LEU A 508 -9.18 -25.94 -12.00
C LEU A 508 -7.91 -26.48 -11.34
N LYS A 509 -6.83 -25.68 -11.35
CA LYS A 509 -5.56 -26.02 -10.70
C LYS A 509 -5.70 -26.25 -9.19
N HIS A 510 -6.58 -25.51 -8.53
CA HIS A 510 -6.81 -25.62 -7.08
C HIS A 510 -7.95 -26.58 -6.71
N SER A 511 -8.53 -27.30 -7.68
CA SER A 511 -9.59 -28.30 -7.49
C SER A 511 -10.82 -27.74 -6.79
N HIS A 512 -11.33 -26.61 -7.30
CA HIS A 512 -12.59 -26.03 -6.84
C HIS A 512 -13.78 -26.96 -7.07
N ALA A 513 -14.87 -26.74 -6.34
CA ALA A 513 -16.12 -27.45 -6.54
C ALA A 513 -16.66 -27.24 -7.96
N MET A 514 -17.22 -28.29 -8.56
CA MET A 514 -17.68 -28.24 -9.95
C MET A 514 -18.78 -27.20 -10.17
N SER A 515 -19.63 -26.97 -9.16
CA SER A 515 -20.64 -25.90 -9.18
C SER A 515 -20.04 -24.50 -9.38
N SER A 516 -18.86 -24.23 -8.82
CA SER A 516 -18.16 -22.95 -8.99
C SER A 516 -17.49 -22.86 -10.36
N ILE A 517 -16.96 -23.97 -10.89
CA ILE A 517 -16.41 -24.03 -12.25
C ILE A 517 -17.52 -23.78 -13.29
N VAL A 518 -18.70 -24.40 -13.10
CA VAL A 518 -19.86 -24.19 -13.97
C VAL A 518 -20.32 -22.73 -13.96
N GLN A 519 -20.34 -22.06 -12.80
CA GLN A 519 -20.66 -20.61 -12.73
C GLN A 519 -19.72 -19.75 -13.59
N VAL A 520 -18.42 -20.10 -13.65
CA VAL A 520 -17.48 -19.40 -14.53
C VAL A 520 -17.78 -19.68 -16.01
N LEU A 521 -18.10 -20.92 -16.35
CA LEU A 521 -18.46 -21.29 -17.73
C LEU A 521 -19.78 -20.64 -18.18
N ASP A 522 -20.80 -20.60 -17.31
CA ASP A 522 -22.06 -19.90 -17.54
C ASP A 522 -21.81 -18.41 -17.80
N LEU A 523 -20.90 -17.79 -17.04
CA LEU A 523 -20.53 -16.39 -17.21
C LEU A 523 -19.75 -16.15 -18.51
N MET A 524 -18.86 -17.08 -18.88
CA MET A 524 -18.17 -17.04 -20.16
C MET A 524 -19.16 -17.16 -21.33
N GLU A 525 -20.17 -18.02 -21.23
CA GLU A 525 -21.23 -18.15 -22.25
C GLU A 525 -22.08 -16.88 -22.33
N ALA A 526 -22.53 -16.36 -21.19
CA ALA A 526 -23.33 -15.13 -21.13
C ALA A 526 -22.61 -13.91 -21.72
N THR A 527 -21.27 -13.94 -21.76
CA THR A 527 -20.43 -12.84 -22.23
C THR A 527 -19.81 -13.14 -23.60
N CYS A 528 -20.15 -14.28 -24.20
CA CYS A 528 -19.56 -14.80 -25.44
C CYS A 528 -18.02 -14.84 -25.42
N SER A 529 -17.43 -15.11 -24.26
CA SER A 529 -15.98 -15.16 -24.05
C SER A 529 -15.42 -16.52 -24.42
N LYS A 530 -14.44 -16.56 -25.33
CA LYS A 530 -13.83 -17.82 -25.77
C LYS A 530 -12.91 -18.40 -24.71
N GLY A 531 -12.98 -19.72 -24.51
CA GLY A 531 -12.06 -20.46 -23.67
C GLY A 531 -10.69 -20.68 -24.31
N SER A 532 -9.65 -20.62 -23.48
CA SER A 532 -8.30 -21.03 -23.85
C SER A 532 -8.25 -22.55 -23.97
N THR A 533 -7.47 -23.06 -24.92
CA THR A 533 -7.38 -24.50 -25.21
C THR A 533 -6.98 -25.32 -23.97
N ALA A 534 -6.05 -24.80 -23.16
CA ALA A 534 -5.59 -25.47 -21.95
C ALA A 534 -6.67 -25.52 -20.86
N ALA A 535 -7.33 -24.38 -20.60
CA ALA A 535 -8.41 -24.33 -19.60
C ALA A 535 -9.60 -25.20 -20.03
N LEU A 536 -9.99 -25.15 -21.31
CA LEU A 536 -11.09 -25.96 -21.83
C LEU A 536 -10.80 -27.46 -21.75
N ARG A 537 -9.59 -27.90 -22.12
CA ARG A 537 -9.19 -29.30 -21.95
C ARG A 537 -9.39 -29.74 -20.51
N GLN A 538 -8.82 -29.00 -19.56
CA GLN A 538 -8.92 -29.34 -18.15
C GLN A 538 -10.37 -29.29 -17.64
N SER A 539 -11.21 -28.35 -18.11
CA SER A 539 -12.63 -28.27 -17.76
C SER A 539 -13.43 -29.48 -18.25
N VAL A 540 -13.20 -29.92 -19.50
CA VAL A 540 -13.89 -31.10 -20.07
C VAL A 540 -13.55 -32.35 -19.27
N VAL A 541 -12.27 -32.54 -18.96
CA VAL A 541 -11.79 -33.67 -18.14
C VAL A 541 -12.38 -33.62 -16.74
N ALA A 542 -12.33 -32.46 -16.07
CA ALA A 542 -12.86 -32.30 -14.73
C ALA A 542 -14.38 -32.55 -14.65
N LEU A 543 -15.15 -32.06 -15.63
CA LEU A 543 -16.60 -32.30 -15.71
C LEU A 543 -16.91 -33.79 -15.91
N LEU A 544 -16.20 -34.45 -16.83
CA LEU A 544 -16.41 -35.87 -17.11
C LEU A 544 -16.09 -36.73 -15.88
N GLN A 545 -14.95 -36.48 -15.23
CA GLN A 545 -14.54 -37.18 -14.02
C GLN A 545 -15.49 -36.94 -12.84
N HIS A 546 -16.01 -35.73 -12.70
CA HIS A 546 -17.03 -35.40 -11.69
C HIS A 546 -18.31 -36.23 -11.90
N ASN A 547 -18.83 -36.28 -13.13
CA ASN A 547 -20.07 -37.00 -13.43
C ASN A 547 -19.92 -38.52 -13.20
N VAL A 548 -18.78 -39.10 -13.58
CA VAL A 548 -18.54 -40.54 -13.40
C VAL A 548 -18.21 -40.88 -11.94
N SER A 549 -17.36 -40.11 -11.29
CA SER A 549 -16.83 -40.46 -9.96
C SER A 549 -17.71 -39.96 -8.81
N GLN A 550 -18.28 -38.76 -8.91
CA GLN A 550 -19.05 -38.14 -7.82
C GLN A 550 -20.55 -38.32 -8.00
N GLU A 551 -21.07 -38.19 -9.24
CA GLU A 551 -22.51 -38.39 -9.51
C GLU A 551 -22.87 -39.85 -9.83
N GLY A 552 -21.86 -40.73 -9.98
CA GLY A 552 -22.05 -42.16 -10.21
C GLY A 552 -22.71 -42.48 -11.56
N MET A 553 -22.61 -41.58 -12.54
CA MET A 553 -23.14 -41.80 -13.87
C MET A 553 -22.38 -42.92 -14.60
N SER A 554 -23.06 -43.66 -15.46
CA SER A 554 -22.37 -44.55 -16.40
C SER A 554 -21.51 -43.73 -17.36
N SER A 555 -20.43 -44.34 -17.88
CA SER A 555 -19.53 -43.69 -18.85
C SER A 555 -20.31 -43.09 -20.01
N ARG A 556 -21.27 -43.85 -20.53
CA ARG A 556 -22.16 -43.42 -21.61
C ARG A 556 -23.00 -42.19 -21.25
N ALA A 557 -23.65 -42.21 -20.10
CA ALA A 557 -24.48 -41.10 -19.64
C ALA A 557 -23.63 -39.85 -19.38
N ALA A 558 -22.43 -40.00 -18.84
CA ALA A 558 -21.51 -38.89 -18.58
C ALA A 558 -21.00 -38.24 -19.89
N VAL A 559 -20.72 -39.04 -20.92
CA VAL A 559 -20.33 -38.56 -22.25
C VAL A 559 -21.49 -37.80 -22.90
N GLU A 560 -22.70 -38.36 -22.90
CA GLU A 560 -23.89 -37.69 -23.46
C GLU A 560 -24.23 -36.40 -22.70
N HIS A 561 -24.12 -36.42 -21.37
CA HIS A 561 -24.30 -35.23 -20.53
C HIS A 561 -23.26 -34.15 -20.87
N SER A 562 -21.99 -34.53 -21.06
CA SER A 562 -20.93 -33.60 -21.47
C SER A 562 -21.24 -32.96 -22.83
N LEU A 563 -21.64 -33.76 -23.83
CA LEU A 563 -22.05 -33.24 -25.14
C LEU A 563 -23.20 -32.23 -25.02
N SER A 564 -24.22 -32.54 -24.22
CA SER A 564 -25.36 -31.63 -23.99
C SER A 564 -24.96 -30.35 -23.24
N PHE A 565 -24.14 -30.46 -22.20
CA PHE A 565 -23.65 -29.33 -21.43
C PHE A 565 -22.89 -28.34 -22.31
N TRP A 566 -21.99 -28.85 -23.14
CA TRP A 566 -21.17 -28.04 -24.02
C TRP A 566 -21.90 -27.53 -25.27
N GLU A 567 -22.99 -28.18 -25.68
CA GLU A 567 -23.91 -27.62 -26.68
C GLU A 567 -24.58 -26.34 -26.15
N LYS A 568 -24.91 -26.30 -24.85
CA LYS A 568 -25.41 -25.08 -24.18
C LYS A 568 -24.33 -24.00 -24.00
N HIS A 569 -23.05 -24.38 -23.98
CA HIS A 569 -21.88 -23.50 -23.82
C HIS A 569 -21.10 -23.33 -25.13
N SER A 570 -21.81 -23.26 -26.25
CA SER A 570 -21.20 -23.30 -27.59
C SER A 570 -20.30 -22.10 -27.89
N SER A 571 -20.54 -20.94 -27.29
CA SER A 571 -19.74 -19.73 -27.53
C SER A 571 -18.37 -19.78 -26.84
N VAL A 572 -18.27 -20.53 -25.75
CA VAL A 572 -17.01 -20.75 -25.01
C VAL A 572 -16.09 -21.70 -25.77
N LEU A 573 -16.65 -22.70 -26.47
CA LEU A 573 -15.89 -23.70 -27.22
C LEU A 573 -15.34 -23.18 -28.54
N ARG A 574 -14.22 -23.76 -28.98
CA ARG A 574 -13.65 -23.55 -30.32
C ARG A 574 -14.32 -24.38 -31.43
N GLY A 575 -15.42 -25.05 -31.11
CA GLY A 575 -16.20 -25.90 -32.01
C GLY A 575 -16.34 -27.34 -31.51
N GLN A 576 -17.36 -28.04 -32.03
CA GLN A 576 -17.73 -29.40 -31.62
C GLN A 576 -16.64 -30.44 -31.91
N GLY A 577 -15.85 -30.26 -32.98
CA GLY A 577 -14.74 -31.17 -33.29
C GLY A 577 -13.64 -31.18 -32.22
N PHE A 578 -13.39 -30.03 -31.58
CA PHE A 578 -12.43 -29.93 -30.49
C PHE A 578 -12.92 -30.68 -29.25
N LEU A 579 -14.20 -30.52 -28.90
CA LEU A 579 -14.80 -31.23 -27.76
C LEU A 579 -14.73 -32.74 -27.94
N VAL A 580 -15.16 -33.25 -29.10
CA VAL A 580 -15.20 -34.71 -29.29
C VAL A 580 -13.79 -35.30 -29.34
N LEU A 581 -12.79 -34.59 -29.89
CA LEU A 581 -11.40 -35.02 -29.80
C LEU A 581 -10.98 -35.21 -28.33
N LEU A 582 -11.27 -34.25 -27.46
CA LEU A 582 -10.93 -34.35 -26.05
C LEU A 582 -11.65 -35.50 -25.35
N LEU A 583 -12.96 -35.69 -25.62
CA LEU A 583 -13.71 -36.81 -25.05
C LEU A 583 -13.18 -38.15 -25.55
N LEU A 584 -12.79 -38.25 -26.83
CA LEU A 584 -12.17 -39.46 -27.38
C LEU A 584 -10.83 -39.77 -26.70
N ASP A 585 -9.98 -38.78 -26.47
CA ASP A 585 -8.71 -38.98 -25.77
C ASP A 585 -8.95 -39.52 -24.35
N GLU A 586 -9.91 -38.97 -23.60
CA GLU A 586 -10.27 -39.45 -22.26
C GLU A 586 -10.91 -40.86 -22.28
N CYS A 587 -11.84 -41.13 -23.21
CA CYS A 587 -12.42 -42.46 -23.37
C CYS A 587 -11.34 -43.51 -23.71
N LEU A 588 -10.35 -43.14 -24.51
CA LEU A 588 -9.21 -44.01 -24.83
C LEU A 588 -8.31 -44.25 -23.62
N GLU A 589 -8.05 -43.24 -22.80
CA GLU A 589 -7.27 -43.39 -21.55
C GLU A 589 -7.98 -44.30 -20.54
N HIS A 590 -9.31 -44.19 -20.43
CA HIS A 590 -10.13 -45.01 -19.54
C HIS A 590 -10.58 -46.36 -20.13
N LYS A 591 -10.22 -46.66 -21.39
CA LYS A 591 -10.63 -47.87 -22.13
C LYS A 591 -12.16 -48.04 -22.25
N TRP A 592 -12.88 -46.94 -22.42
CA TRP A 592 -14.32 -46.93 -22.70
C TRP A 592 -14.56 -47.09 -24.20
N ASP A 593 -14.23 -48.28 -24.70
CA ASP A 593 -14.16 -48.54 -26.15
C ASP A 593 -15.51 -48.36 -26.87
N ASP A 594 -16.62 -48.75 -26.22
CA ASP A 594 -17.96 -48.63 -26.81
C ASP A 594 -18.41 -47.16 -26.88
N ASP A 595 -17.94 -46.32 -25.95
CA ASP A 595 -18.17 -44.87 -25.96
C ASP A 595 -17.27 -44.18 -27.01
N CYS A 596 -16.08 -44.71 -27.28
CA CYS A 596 -15.24 -44.28 -28.41
C CYS A 596 -15.96 -44.52 -29.75
N GLU A 597 -16.54 -45.70 -29.96
CA GLU A 597 -17.33 -45.99 -31.17
C GLU A 597 -18.47 -44.97 -31.34
N PHE A 598 -19.20 -44.69 -30.26
CA PHE A 598 -20.28 -43.72 -30.26
C PHE A 598 -19.84 -42.30 -30.60
N LEU A 599 -18.77 -41.82 -29.99
CA LEU A 599 -18.25 -40.48 -30.24
C LEU A 599 -17.76 -40.32 -31.68
N VAL A 600 -17.16 -41.36 -32.27
CA VAL A 600 -16.79 -41.38 -33.69
C VAL A 600 -18.04 -41.32 -34.58
N ASP A 601 -19.06 -42.12 -34.29
CA ASP A 601 -20.33 -42.08 -35.02
C ASP A 601 -21.00 -40.69 -34.92
N PHE A 602 -21.05 -40.11 -33.71
CA PHE A 602 -21.55 -38.77 -33.47
C PHE A 602 -20.79 -37.69 -34.27
N LEU A 603 -19.46 -37.78 -34.32
CA LEU A 603 -18.59 -36.91 -35.12
C LEU A 603 -18.85 -37.01 -36.63
N LEU A 604 -19.13 -38.22 -37.13
CA LEU A 604 -19.36 -38.45 -38.56
C LEU A 604 -20.77 -38.03 -38.99
N ASP A 605 -21.73 -38.09 -38.08
CA ASP A 605 -23.11 -37.69 -38.32
C ASP A 605 -23.24 -36.16 -38.33
N ARG A 606 -22.57 -35.45 -37.41
CA ARG A 606 -22.44 -33.98 -37.42
C ARG A 606 -21.42 -33.56 -38.48
N HIS A 607 -21.75 -32.66 -39.41
CA HIS A 607 -20.84 -32.24 -40.49
C HIS A 607 -19.71 -31.32 -39.97
N VAL A 608 -18.78 -31.87 -39.18
CA VAL A 608 -17.68 -31.11 -38.56
C VAL A 608 -16.56 -30.89 -39.58
N ALA A 609 -16.08 -29.64 -39.69
CA ALA A 609 -15.10 -29.22 -40.69
C ALA A 609 -13.71 -29.88 -40.55
N GLN A 610 -13.35 -30.36 -39.36
CA GLN A 610 -12.08 -31.04 -39.09
C GLN A 610 -12.34 -32.36 -38.34
N LEU A 611 -11.98 -33.48 -38.99
CA LEU A 611 -12.11 -34.83 -38.42
C LEU A 611 -10.75 -35.31 -37.90
N PRO A 612 -10.69 -35.91 -36.70
CA PRO A 612 -9.45 -36.41 -36.12
C PRO A 612 -9.10 -37.80 -36.69
N ILE A 613 -8.71 -37.83 -37.98
CA ILE A 613 -8.48 -39.07 -38.74
C ILE A 613 -7.50 -40.01 -38.02
N VAL A 614 -6.42 -39.48 -37.43
CA VAL A 614 -5.42 -40.29 -36.70
C VAL A 614 -6.05 -41.01 -35.50
N THR A 615 -6.86 -40.30 -34.71
CA THR A 615 -7.56 -40.89 -33.56
C THR A 615 -8.60 -41.91 -34.00
N ILE A 616 -9.34 -41.65 -35.08
CA ILE A 616 -10.30 -42.61 -35.65
C ILE A 616 -9.59 -43.90 -36.09
N VAL A 617 -8.45 -43.80 -36.78
CA VAL A 617 -7.65 -44.98 -37.19
C VAL A 617 -7.13 -45.76 -35.98
N LYS A 618 -6.73 -45.06 -34.90
CA LYS A 618 -6.33 -45.70 -33.64
C LYS A 618 -7.48 -46.50 -33.02
N ILE A 619 -8.68 -45.93 -32.98
CA ILE A 619 -9.91 -46.62 -32.52
C ILE A 619 -10.21 -47.83 -33.40
N MET A 620 -10.06 -47.70 -34.73
CA MET A 620 -10.24 -48.84 -35.63
C MET A 620 -9.27 -49.97 -35.32
N GLY A 621 -8.00 -49.66 -35.00
CA GLY A 621 -7.04 -50.67 -34.58
C GLY A 621 -7.42 -51.37 -33.26
N MET A 622 -8.01 -50.64 -32.30
CA MET A 622 -8.50 -51.23 -31.05
C MET A 622 -9.70 -52.13 -31.27
N ASN A 623 -10.64 -51.71 -32.12
CA ASN A 623 -11.79 -52.53 -32.51
C ASN A 623 -11.36 -53.80 -33.23
N GLU A 624 -10.35 -53.72 -34.10
CA GLU A 624 -9.76 -54.88 -34.77
C GLU A 624 -9.21 -55.90 -33.75
N ALA A 625 -8.46 -55.42 -32.75
CA ALA A 625 -7.94 -56.26 -31.67
C ALA A 625 -9.03 -56.90 -30.81
N ARG A 626 -10.21 -56.26 -30.70
CA ARG A 626 -11.41 -56.78 -30.00
C ARG A 626 -12.28 -57.68 -30.89
N GLY A 627 -11.96 -57.82 -32.18
CA GLY A 627 -12.78 -58.56 -33.15
C GLY A 627 -14.06 -57.83 -33.60
N ARG A 628 -14.16 -56.52 -33.37
CA ARG A 628 -15.32 -55.68 -33.72
C ARG A 628 -15.22 -55.15 -35.16
N PHE A 629 -15.16 -56.08 -36.13
CA PHE A 629 -14.95 -55.74 -37.54
C PHE A 629 -16.16 -55.02 -38.17
N GLU A 630 -17.39 -55.30 -37.70
CA GLU A 630 -18.61 -54.60 -38.16
C GLU A 630 -18.55 -53.10 -37.85
N ALA A 631 -18.04 -52.74 -36.67
CA ALA A 631 -17.88 -51.35 -36.26
C ALA A 631 -16.87 -50.62 -37.16
N ASN A 632 -15.75 -51.27 -37.49
CA ASN A 632 -14.74 -50.70 -38.39
C ASN A 632 -15.25 -50.52 -39.82
N ALA A 633 -15.98 -51.50 -40.35
CA ALA A 633 -16.63 -51.38 -41.65
C ALA A 633 -17.62 -50.21 -41.66
N ARG A 634 -18.49 -50.09 -40.64
CA ARG A 634 -19.44 -48.97 -40.48
C ARG A 634 -18.74 -47.61 -40.43
N ILE A 635 -17.72 -47.46 -39.56
CA ILE A 635 -16.96 -46.22 -39.38
C ILE A 635 -16.24 -45.85 -40.68
N GLY A 636 -15.59 -46.81 -41.34
CA GLY A 636 -14.86 -46.59 -42.58
C GLY A 636 -15.77 -46.19 -43.75
N GLU A 637 -16.92 -46.85 -43.90
CA GLU A 637 -17.93 -46.45 -44.90
C GLU A 637 -18.44 -45.03 -44.65
N LYS A 638 -18.84 -44.71 -43.41
CA LYS A 638 -19.33 -43.37 -43.05
C LYS A 638 -18.25 -42.31 -43.30
N LEU A 639 -17.01 -42.55 -42.87
CA LEU A 639 -15.89 -41.62 -43.07
C LEU A 639 -15.64 -41.35 -44.55
N LEU A 640 -15.60 -42.40 -45.38
CA LEU A 640 -15.41 -42.25 -46.81
C LEU A 640 -16.56 -41.48 -47.47
N ARG A 641 -17.82 -41.78 -47.12
CA ARG A 641 -18.98 -41.05 -47.65
C ARG A 641 -18.89 -39.55 -47.32
N LYS A 642 -18.45 -39.20 -46.11
CA LYS A 642 -18.39 -37.80 -45.61
C LYS A 642 -17.20 -37.01 -46.13
N LEU A 643 -16.06 -37.65 -46.40
CA LEU A 643 -14.88 -36.97 -46.91
C LEU A 643 -15.02 -36.63 -48.40
N SER A 644 -14.59 -35.42 -48.78
CA SER A 644 -14.45 -35.01 -50.18
C SER A 644 -13.40 -35.87 -50.90
N LYS A 645 -13.50 -36.00 -52.24
CA LYS A 645 -12.52 -36.76 -53.04
C LYS A 645 -11.08 -36.31 -52.78
N ALA A 646 -10.85 -35.01 -52.59
CA ALA A 646 -9.54 -34.44 -52.27
C ALA A 646 -9.01 -34.87 -50.89
N ASN A 647 -9.89 -34.95 -49.88
CA ASN A 647 -9.49 -35.37 -48.54
C ASN A 647 -9.36 -36.91 -48.40
N ARG A 648 -10.11 -37.69 -49.19
CA ARG A 648 -9.90 -39.16 -49.28
C ARG A 648 -8.49 -39.50 -49.76
N ARG A 649 -7.90 -38.69 -50.64
CA ARG A 649 -6.51 -38.85 -51.09
C ARG A 649 -5.47 -38.64 -49.98
N LYS A 650 -5.84 -37.99 -48.88
CA LYS A 650 -4.96 -37.76 -47.72
C LYS A 650 -5.04 -38.88 -46.65
N LEU A 651 -5.97 -39.82 -46.79
CA LEU A 651 -6.06 -40.98 -45.90
C LEU A 651 -4.86 -41.90 -46.15
N ARG A 652 -4.12 -42.25 -45.08
CA ARG A 652 -2.96 -43.14 -45.13
C ARG A 652 -3.36 -44.59 -45.41
N ASP A 653 -2.38 -45.40 -45.81
CA ASP A 653 -2.51 -46.85 -46.00
C ASP A 653 -3.05 -47.56 -44.75
N ASP A 654 -2.59 -47.18 -43.57
CA ASP A 654 -3.07 -47.64 -42.26
C ASP A 654 -4.60 -47.68 -42.12
N PHE A 655 -5.31 -46.69 -42.67
CA PHE A 655 -6.77 -46.64 -42.65
C PHE A 655 -7.37 -47.71 -43.56
N TYR A 656 -6.84 -47.82 -44.77
CA TYR A 656 -7.33 -48.77 -45.78
C TYR A 656 -7.00 -50.21 -45.41
N GLU A 657 -5.85 -50.48 -44.77
CA GLU A 657 -5.50 -51.80 -44.24
C GLU A 657 -6.60 -52.29 -43.29
N ARG A 658 -6.94 -51.45 -42.31
CA ARG A 658 -7.94 -51.78 -41.28
C ARG A 658 -9.34 -51.92 -41.87
N LEU A 659 -9.70 -51.08 -42.83
CA LEU A 659 -11.00 -51.16 -43.51
C LEU A 659 -11.15 -52.42 -44.36
N LEU A 660 -10.16 -52.74 -45.20
CA LEU A 660 -10.19 -53.94 -46.04
C LEU A 660 -10.10 -55.22 -45.21
N MET A 661 -9.26 -55.24 -44.17
CA MET A 661 -9.20 -56.35 -43.22
C MET A 661 -10.56 -56.58 -42.56
N SER A 662 -11.29 -55.51 -42.23
CA SER A 662 -12.62 -55.62 -41.64
C SER A 662 -13.63 -56.26 -42.61
N TYR A 663 -13.65 -55.87 -43.89
CA TYR A 663 -14.51 -56.53 -44.87
C TYR A 663 -14.13 -57.97 -45.14
N PHE A 664 -12.83 -58.26 -45.21
CA PHE A 664 -12.32 -59.61 -45.39
C PHE A 664 -12.77 -60.53 -44.24
N ARG A 665 -12.65 -60.08 -42.99
CA ARG A 665 -13.09 -60.84 -41.80
C ARG A 665 -14.59 -61.01 -41.69
N LEU A 666 -15.38 -60.15 -42.34
CA LEU A 666 -16.83 -60.25 -42.44
C LEU A 666 -17.29 -61.04 -43.68
N GLU A 667 -16.36 -61.70 -44.40
CA GLU A 667 -16.63 -62.47 -45.61
C GLU A 667 -17.27 -61.65 -46.74
N GLN A 668 -17.07 -60.32 -46.74
CA GLN A 668 -17.55 -59.40 -47.77
C GLN A 668 -16.49 -59.21 -48.86
N PHE A 669 -16.05 -60.30 -49.49
CA PHE A 669 -14.93 -60.32 -50.44
C PHE A 669 -15.16 -59.40 -51.65
N ASP A 670 -16.39 -59.36 -52.18
CA ASP A 670 -16.77 -58.43 -53.25
C ASP A 670 -16.51 -56.97 -52.87
N LYS A 671 -16.76 -56.59 -51.61
CA LYS A 671 -16.48 -55.24 -51.15
C LYS A 671 -15.00 -54.94 -51.04
N VAL A 672 -14.16 -55.93 -50.71
CA VAL A 672 -12.69 -55.78 -50.65
C VAL A 672 -12.18 -55.39 -52.04
N SER A 673 -12.51 -56.19 -53.05
CA SER A 673 -12.10 -55.97 -54.44
C SER A 673 -12.64 -54.64 -54.99
N ASN A 674 -13.92 -54.36 -54.77
CA ASN A 674 -14.55 -53.10 -55.19
C ASN A 674 -13.89 -51.88 -54.52
N MET A 675 -13.63 -51.92 -53.21
CA MET A 675 -13.02 -50.81 -52.49
C MET A 675 -11.57 -50.56 -52.88
N TYR A 676 -10.81 -51.63 -53.14
CA TYR A 676 -9.43 -51.56 -53.61
C TYR A 676 -9.33 -50.89 -54.99
N ALA A 677 -10.21 -51.29 -55.92
CA ALA A 677 -10.28 -50.71 -57.27
C ALA A 677 -10.81 -49.25 -57.24
N THR A 678 -11.91 -48.99 -56.54
CA THR A 678 -12.59 -47.67 -56.56
C THR A 678 -11.74 -46.54 -55.97
N ASN A 679 -10.77 -46.86 -55.11
CA ASN A 679 -9.87 -45.88 -54.49
C ASN A 679 -8.45 -45.88 -55.09
N ASP A 680 -8.23 -46.62 -56.18
CA ASP A 680 -6.92 -46.77 -56.86
C ASP A 680 -5.79 -47.13 -55.87
N LEU A 681 -6.06 -48.04 -54.92
CA LEU A 681 -5.11 -48.33 -53.83
C LEU A 681 -3.80 -48.95 -54.34
N GLU A 682 -3.85 -49.71 -55.43
CA GLU A 682 -2.67 -50.27 -56.09
C GLU A 682 -1.68 -49.19 -56.55
N LYS A 683 -2.20 -48.10 -57.15
CA LYS A 683 -1.37 -46.98 -57.61
C LYS A 683 -0.92 -46.10 -56.46
N ARG A 684 -1.74 -45.96 -55.41
CA ARG A 684 -1.45 -45.10 -54.27
C ARG A 684 -0.45 -45.70 -53.29
N TYR A 685 -0.53 -47.01 -53.06
CA TYR A 685 0.29 -47.74 -52.09
C TYR A 685 0.90 -48.99 -52.71
N PRO A 686 1.73 -48.84 -53.77
CA PRO A 686 2.23 -49.98 -54.56
C PRO A 686 3.14 -50.92 -53.78
N HIS A 687 3.75 -50.44 -52.69
CA HIS A 687 4.67 -51.22 -51.86
C HIS A 687 4.04 -51.77 -50.58
N ASN A 688 2.76 -51.49 -50.31
CA ASN A 688 2.11 -52.01 -49.11
C ASN A 688 1.76 -53.49 -49.30
N GLU A 689 2.48 -54.37 -48.60
CA GLU A 689 2.32 -55.82 -48.70
C GLU A 689 1.00 -56.28 -48.09
N LYS A 690 0.61 -55.74 -46.93
CA LYS A 690 -0.62 -56.14 -46.23
C LYS A 690 -1.86 -55.93 -47.08
N LEU A 691 -1.98 -54.77 -47.74
CA LEU A 691 -3.10 -54.49 -48.63
C LEU A 691 -3.18 -55.49 -49.79
N ARG A 692 -2.03 -55.87 -50.37
CA ARG A 692 -1.98 -56.84 -51.47
C ARG A 692 -2.34 -58.25 -51.00
N THR A 693 -1.87 -58.67 -49.82
CA THR A 693 -2.23 -59.96 -49.23
C THR A 693 -3.73 -60.05 -48.98
N ILE A 694 -4.34 -59.03 -48.35
CA ILE A 694 -5.78 -59.02 -48.06
C ILE A 694 -6.61 -59.17 -49.36
N VAL A 695 -6.22 -58.49 -50.43
CA VAL A 695 -6.95 -58.54 -51.71
C VAL A 695 -6.73 -59.86 -52.44
N HIS A 696 -5.49 -60.39 -52.44
CA HIS A 696 -5.19 -61.68 -53.04
C HIS A 696 -5.97 -62.80 -52.35
N ASP A 697 -5.99 -62.80 -51.01
CA ASP A 697 -6.71 -63.79 -50.23
C ASP A 697 -8.23 -63.65 -50.40
N ALA A 698 -8.75 -62.42 -50.51
CA ALA A 698 -10.16 -62.17 -50.82
C ALA A 698 -10.55 -62.66 -52.23
N ALA A 699 -9.64 -62.65 -53.20
CA ALA A 699 -9.89 -63.13 -54.57
C ALA A 699 -9.79 -64.65 -54.71
N ALA A 700 -9.25 -65.35 -53.70
CA ALA A 700 -9.16 -66.81 -53.65
C ALA A 700 -10.43 -67.48 -53.09
N HIS A 701 -11.38 -66.68 -52.59
CA HIS A 701 -12.69 -67.07 -52.07
C HIS A 701 -13.80 -66.49 -52.95
#